data_AF-A0AAP5EF38-F1
#
_entry.id   AF-A0AAP5EF38-F1
#
_cell.length_a   1.000
_cell.length_b   1.000
_cell.length_c   1.000
_cell.angle_alpha   90.00
_cell.angle_beta   90.00
_cell.angle_gamma   90.00
#
_symmetry.space_group_name_H-M   'P 1'
#
loop_
_entity.id
_entity.type
_entity.pdbx_description
1 polymer ?
#
loop_
_entity_poly.entity_id
_entity_poly.type
_entity_poly.pdbx_seq_one_letter_code
_entity_poly.pdbx_strand_id
1 'polypeptide(L)'
;MRTVQTDVIPPELATGDVPLQPASLDIWDKKYRLKTKQGQALDADIDATYLRVAHALADAELTEDKRRHWRERFTWALRRGAIPAGRIISNAGAQAHKPATSTINCTVSGTLEDSMDGILRKVHEAGLTLKAGCGIGYEFSTLRPRGAFVAGAGAHTSGPMSFMDIFDKMCFTISSAGGRRGAQMGTFDVSHPDVRDFIRAKREDGRLRQFNLSLLITDGFMQAVDNDADWPLVFPLSRHEAGEFDLADPAAVQWREWPTHRDYMVREDGLVACRVYGQIRARHLWDMIMVSTYDYAEPGFILIDRVNEMNNNWWCEDIRATNPCVTADTWVHTAAGPRQVAELIGQGFHVRVEGKDHATTDAGFFRTARKPVLALQTREGHRLRLTADHRVRRVTHRTRWQVQSEWCEAGQLQAGDEVLLQDHRAAPHWPGALAHEQGYLLGLLMGDGTLKEEGAVLSVWSPAAVANGAPATPAPGALALMGEALRCAKTLPHRADFTGWSEVGGRSEWRLKSTALRDLAQQLGMSPGDKPITPALEKLSSDACRGFLRGLFDADGSVQGNQGKGVSVRLAQSDRPRLEAVQRMLLRLGIPSTLYARREAGHAVLPDGRSSQRAYPTLAQFELVISGEGIARYDALIGFADTDKAARLTRTLAAYRRTLNHSRFFATVESVDPDGVEDVYDVQVPGIHCFDGNGLHAHNCGEQPLPPYGACLLGSVNLTRFVREPFTAQARFDWDEYKEVVRVFTRMLDNVVEVNGLPLEQQRQEILRKRRHGMGFLGLGSTLAMLRMTYGAPDACDFTEAIAREMAVAGWETGLSLAREKGPAPIMQETFEVTAAMLRQRPEMAADGWRAGQQIEGKVLHARYSRYMQRIASLAPELVEELAEIGARFTHHSSIAPTGTISLSLANNASNGIEPSFAHHYSRNVIREGRKSKEKVDVFSYELLAYRHLVNPQAMPFADEDGARLPDYFIAADDISPKAHVDVQAAAQKWVDSSISKTANVPTDYPYEQFKDIYRYAHAQGLKGCTTFRFNPAAFQGVLVKEADLENTTYRFELQDGAVVEVKGNEQIEYDGELHTAANLFDALKEGYYGKF
;
A
#
# COMPACT_ATOMS: atom_id res chain seq x y z
N MET A 1 -3.89 -47.54 17.77
CA MET A 1 -2.97 -47.29 16.65
C MET A 1 -2.97 -48.49 15.71
N ARG A 2 -3.48 -48.35 14.48
CA ARG A 2 -2.94 -49.13 13.35
C ARG A 2 -1.94 -48.22 12.66
N THR A 3 -0.71 -48.66 12.49
CA THR A 3 0.25 -47.98 11.62
C THR A 3 -0.27 -48.09 10.19
N VAL A 4 -0.82 -46.98 9.66
CA VAL A 4 -0.77 -46.78 8.21
C VAL A 4 0.72 -46.77 7.88
N GLN A 5 1.17 -47.79 7.15
CA GLN A 5 2.52 -47.76 6.61
C GLN A 5 2.60 -46.55 5.70
N THR A 6 3.40 -45.56 6.09
CA THR A 6 3.93 -44.59 5.15
C THR A 6 4.95 -45.31 4.30
N ASP A 7 4.47 -46.14 3.38
CA ASP A 7 5.20 -46.39 2.15
C ASP A 7 5.53 -45.01 1.61
N VAL A 8 6.83 -44.72 1.54
CA VAL A 8 7.33 -43.43 1.05
C VAL A 8 7.04 -43.43 -0.45
N ILE A 9 5.84 -42.95 -0.81
CA ILE A 9 5.50 -42.63 -2.18
C ILE A 9 6.65 -41.75 -2.68
N PRO A 10 7.43 -42.22 -3.67
CA PRO A 10 8.60 -41.48 -4.11
C PRO A 10 8.16 -40.10 -4.64
N PRO A 11 9.05 -39.11 -4.69
CA PRO A 11 8.78 -37.83 -5.35
C PRO A 11 8.74 -37.96 -6.89
N GLU A 12 8.15 -39.05 -7.39
CA GLU A 12 7.59 -39.10 -8.73
C GLU A 12 6.44 -38.09 -8.74
N LEU A 13 6.61 -37.03 -9.51
CA LEU A 13 5.57 -36.03 -9.75
C LEU A 13 4.31 -36.73 -10.25
N ALA A 14 3.24 -36.68 -9.46
CA ALA A 14 1.94 -37.16 -9.90
C ALA A 14 1.60 -36.48 -11.24
N THR A 15 1.11 -37.24 -12.22
CA THR A 15 1.15 -36.91 -13.66
C THR A 15 0.14 -35.84 -14.12
N GLY A 16 -0.14 -34.86 -13.25
CA GLY A 16 -0.91 -33.64 -13.51
C GLY A 16 -0.59 -32.48 -12.55
N ASP A 17 0.55 -32.51 -11.86
CA ASP A 17 0.95 -31.45 -10.91
C ASP A 17 1.38 -30.18 -11.67
N VAL A 18 0.55 -29.12 -11.59
CA VAL A 18 0.70 -27.89 -12.38
C VAL A 18 2.03 -27.19 -12.06
N PRO A 19 2.94 -27.00 -13.05
CA PRO A 19 4.24 -26.40 -12.81
C PRO A 19 4.17 -25.00 -12.17
N LEU A 20 5.16 -24.69 -11.33
CA LEU A 20 5.30 -23.33 -10.79
C LEU A 20 5.59 -22.35 -11.92
N GLN A 21 4.70 -21.37 -12.12
CA GLN A 21 4.97 -20.28 -13.04
C GLN A 21 6.17 -19.47 -12.51
N PRO A 22 7.11 -19.03 -13.37
CA PRO A 22 8.34 -18.41 -12.88
C PRO A 22 8.13 -17.19 -11.96
N ALA A 23 7.00 -16.48 -12.07
CA ALA A 23 6.61 -15.37 -11.18
C ALA A 23 6.56 -15.79 -9.71
N SER A 24 6.15 -17.02 -9.43
CA SER A 24 6.07 -17.58 -8.09
C SER A 24 7.46 -17.83 -7.49
N LEU A 25 8.35 -18.40 -8.31
CA LEU A 25 9.74 -18.73 -7.94
C LEU A 25 10.59 -17.48 -7.64
N ASP A 26 10.43 -16.40 -8.40
CA ASP A 26 11.18 -15.14 -8.21
C ASP A 26 10.92 -14.52 -6.83
N ILE A 27 9.64 -14.43 -6.48
CA ILE A 27 9.20 -13.80 -5.24
C ILE A 27 9.64 -14.66 -4.05
N TRP A 28 9.61 -15.99 -4.17
CA TRP A 28 10.17 -16.87 -3.14
C TRP A 28 11.67 -16.62 -2.92
N ASP A 29 12.49 -16.54 -3.97
CA ASP A 29 13.96 -16.32 -3.87
C ASP A 29 14.32 -15.05 -3.08
N LYS A 30 13.44 -14.04 -3.12
CA LYS A 30 13.73 -12.69 -2.61
C LYS A 30 12.98 -12.36 -1.32
N LYS A 31 11.86 -13.02 -1.04
CA LYS A 31 11.10 -12.88 0.22
C LYS A 31 11.49 -13.92 1.28
N TYR A 32 11.77 -15.14 0.84
CA TYR A 32 11.58 -16.34 1.65
C TYR A 32 12.77 -17.29 1.69
N ARG A 33 13.54 -17.39 0.60
CA ARG A 33 14.83 -18.12 0.56
C ARG A 33 15.82 -17.49 1.54
N LEU A 34 16.39 -18.28 2.44
CA LEU A 34 17.39 -17.80 3.38
C LEU A 34 18.73 -17.56 2.66
N LYS A 35 19.31 -16.39 2.87
CA LYS A 35 20.62 -15.96 2.35
C LYS A 35 21.49 -15.42 3.49
N THR A 36 22.80 -15.56 3.41
CA THR A 36 23.76 -14.99 4.38
C THR A 36 23.81 -13.45 4.30
N LYS A 37 24.52 -12.79 5.22
CA LYS A 37 24.80 -11.34 5.13
C LYS A 37 25.54 -10.97 3.82
N GLN A 38 26.23 -11.92 3.23
CA GLN A 38 26.97 -11.81 1.96
C GLN A 38 26.10 -12.19 0.74
N GLY A 39 24.80 -12.45 0.90
CA GLY A 39 23.87 -12.79 -0.18
C GLY A 39 23.92 -14.24 -0.65
N GLN A 40 24.83 -15.08 -0.14
CA GLN A 40 24.91 -16.50 -0.51
C GLN A 40 23.65 -17.23 -0.05
N ALA A 41 22.97 -17.92 -0.97
CA ALA A 41 21.83 -18.76 -0.65
C ALA A 41 22.22 -19.95 0.25
N LEU A 42 21.41 -20.19 1.28
CA LEU A 42 21.50 -21.35 2.17
C LEU A 42 20.40 -22.37 1.85
N ASP A 43 19.21 -21.90 1.53
CA ASP A 43 18.17 -22.76 0.94
C ASP A 43 18.47 -22.96 -0.56
N ALA A 44 18.58 -24.20 -1.02
CA ALA A 44 18.81 -24.52 -2.44
C ALA A 44 17.62 -24.10 -3.32
N ASP A 45 16.42 -24.54 -2.96
CA ASP A 45 15.14 -24.35 -3.65
C ASP A 45 13.99 -24.19 -2.62
N ILE A 46 12.73 -24.13 -3.10
CA ILE A 46 11.54 -24.05 -2.23
C ILE A 46 11.48 -25.21 -1.23
N ASP A 47 11.91 -26.41 -1.64
CA ASP A 47 11.89 -27.57 -0.76
C ASP A 47 12.95 -27.47 0.34
N ALA A 48 14.13 -26.91 0.05
CA ALA A 48 15.11 -26.55 1.07
C ALA A 48 14.59 -25.48 2.06
N THR A 49 13.82 -24.49 1.60
CA THR A 49 13.09 -23.58 2.50
C THR A 49 12.09 -24.35 3.37
N TYR A 50 11.34 -25.30 2.80
CA TYR A 50 10.40 -26.13 3.57
C TYR A 50 11.12 -27.02 4.58
N LEU A 51 12.23 -27.66 4.21
CA LEU A 51 13.07 -28.46 5.10
C LEU A 51 13.65 -27.62 6.25
N ARG A 52 14.12 -26.39 5.99
CA ARG A 52 14.57 -25.46 7.04
C ARG A 52 13.45 -25.10 8.01
N VAL A 53 12.28 -24.71 7.49
CA VAL A 53 11.13 -24.32 8.33
C VAL A 53 10.62 -25.52 9.12
N ALA A 54 10.49 -26.70 8.49
CA ALA A 54 10.11 -27.94 9.15
C ALA A 54 11.13 -28.36 10.22
N HIS A 55 12.44 -28.19 9.99
CA HIS A 55 13.48 -28.45 10.99
C HIS A 55 13.32 -27.51 12.19
N ALA A 56 13.34 -26.20 11.96
CA ALA A 56 13.31 -25.18 13.01
C ALA A 56 12.03 -25.21 13.86
N LEU A 57 10.91 -25.67 13.30
CA LEU A 57 9.67 -25.89 14.04
C LEU A 57 9.58 -27.29 14.65
N ALA A 58 10.27 -28.29 14.12
CA ALA A 58 10.40 -29.60 14.77
C ALA A 58 11.38 -29.58 15.96
N ASP A 59 12.37 -28.69 15.99
CA ASP A 59 13.32 -28.56 17.12
C ASP A 59 12.63 -28.23 18.46
N ALA A 60 11.43 -27.63 18.40
CA ALA A 60 10.54 -27.40 19.55
C ALA A 60 9.94 -28.69 20.15
N GLU A 61 10.09 -29.85 19.52
CA GLU A 61 9.70 -31.14 20.09
C GLU A 61 10.70 -31.63 21.15
N LEU A 62 10.20 -32.31 22.18
CA LEU A 62 10.97 -32.62 23.40
C LEU A 62 12.02 -33.75 23.23
N THR A 63 11.78 -34.71 22.34
CA THR A 63 12.63 -35.91 22.17
C THR A 63 13.10 -36.06 20.73
N GLU A 64 14.28 -36.64 20.51
CA GLU A 64 14.86 -36.74 19.16
C GLU A 64 13.95 -37.49 18.17
N ASP A 65 13.31 -38.58 18.60
CA ASP A 65 12.35 -39.32 17.77
C ASP A 65 11.15 -38.46 17.35
N LYS A 66 10.63 -37.62 18.26
CA LYS A 66 9.57 -36.66 17.93
C LYS A 66 10.08 -35.57 16.98
N ARG A 67 11.30 -35.04 17.19
CA ARG A 67 11.93 -34.08 16.26
C ARG A 67 12.05 -34.67 14.85
N ARG A 68 12.51 -35.92 14.75
CA ARG A 68 12.65 -36.67 13.49
C ARG A 68 11.31 -36.86 12.79
N HIS A 69 10.34 -37.45 13.50
CA HIS A 69 8.99 -37.70 12.98
C HIS A 69 8.26 -36.40 12.57
N TRP A 70 8.27 -35.37 13.42
CA TRP A 70 7.56 -34.12 13.11
C TRP A 70 8.26 -33.29 12.05
N ARG A 71 9.59 -33.34 11.91
CA ARG A 71 10.28 -32.77 10.74
C ARG A 71 9.81 -33.42 9.44
N GLU A 72 9.62 -34.73 9.43
CA GLU A 72 9.08 -35.47 8.27
C GLU A 72 7.61 -35.12 7.99
N ARG A 73 6.73 -35.13 9.01
CA ARG A 73 5.31 -34.73 8.86
C ARG A 73 5.18 -33.26 8.44
N PHE A 74 5.93 -32.33 9.03
CA PHE A 74 5.91 -30.91 8.66
C PHE A 74 6.39 -30.69 7.23
N THR A 75 7.47 -31.37 6.80
CA THR A 75 7.94 -31.32 5.41
C THR A 75 6.86 -31.83 4.44
N TRP A 76 6.18 -32.92 4.78
CA TRP A 76 5.03 -33.41 4.01
C TRP A 76 3.90 -32.36 3.92
N ALA A 77 3.48 -31.78 5.04
CA ALA A 77 2.38 -30.80 5.04
C ALA A 77 2.70 -29.54 4.23
N LEU A 78 3.94 -29.02 4.32
CA LEU A 78 4.39 -27.89 3.51
C LEU A 78 4.32 -28.21 2.00
N ARG A 79 4.79 -29.40 1.59
CA ARG A 79 4.67 -29.89 0.20
C ARG A 79 3.21 -30.07 -0.26
N ARG A 80 2.30 -30.45 0.64
CA ARG A 80 0.86 -30.63 0.37
C ARG A 80 0.01 -29.38 0.59
N GLY A 81 0.63 -28.21 0.75
CA GLY A 81 -0.06 -26.91 0.67
C GLY A 81 -0.32 -26.20 2.00
N ALA A 82 0.26 -26.64 3.12
CA ALA A 82 0.35 -25.81 4.31
C ALA A 82 1.35 -24.67 4.10
N ILE A 83 0.94 -23.41 4.22
CA ILE A 83 1.79 -22.25 3.97
C ILE A 83 1.79 -21.32 5.21
N PRO A 84 2.80 -21.44 6.09
CA PRO A 84 3.03 -20.47 7.17
C PRO A 84 3.10 -19.01 6.66
N ALA A 85 2.73 -18.04 7.51
CA ALA A 85 2.87 -16.63 7.17
C ALA A 85 4.31 -16.22 6.84
N GLY A 86 4.45 -15.17 6.03
CA GLY A 86 5.72 -14.78 5.41
C GLY A 86 6.87 -14.50 6.40
N ARG A 87 6.59 -14.00 7.61
CA ARG A 87 7.61 -13.83 8.67
C ARG A 87 8.13 -15.19 9.17
N ILE A 88 7.26 -16.18 9.33
CA ILE A 88 7.63 -17.55 9.73
C ILE A 88 8.54 -18.17 8.67
N ILE A 89 8.14 -18.16 7.40
CA ILE A 89 8.94 -18.69 6.28
C ILE A 89 10.33 -18.02 6.22
N SER A 90 10.36 -16.69 6.37
CA SER A 90 11.61 -15.91 6.26
C SER A 90 12.54 -16.09 7.47
N ASN A 91 12.01 -16.28 8.69
CA ASN A 91 12.78 -16.14 9.93
C ASN A 91 12.93 -17.44 10.76
N ALA A 92 12.09 -18.46 10.57
CA ALA A 92 12.26 -19.75 11.25
C ALA A 92 13.55 -20.44 10.77
N GLY A 93 14.44 -20.78 11.71
CA GLY A 93 15.76 -21.35 11.41
C GLY A 93 16.79 -20.33 10.91
N ALA A 94 16.46 -19.03 10.93
CA ALA A 94 17.36 -17.96 10.46
C ALA A 94 18.11 -17.25 11.59
N GLN A 95 18.01 -17.69 12.85
CA GLN A 95 18.48 -16.96 14.04
C GLN A 95 19.98 -16.58 13.98
N ALA A 96 20.83 -17.43 13.40
CA ALA A 96 22.26 -17.15 13.20
C ALA A 96 22.56 -15.97 12.25
N HIS A 97 21.55 -15.51 11.50
CA HIS A 97 21.64 -14.40 10.54
C HIS A 97 20.63 -13.27 10.80
N LYS A 98 19.57 -13.54 11.57
CA LYS A 98 18.48 -12.60 11.93
C LYS A 98 18.13 -12.67 13.44
N PRO A 99 19.09 -12.42 14.36
CA PRO A 99 18.94 -12.76 15.78
C PRO A 99 17.90 -11.92 16.55
N ALA A 100 17.46 -10.77 16.00
CA ALA A 100 16.52 -9.85 16.64
C ALA A 100 15.30 -9.58 15.74
N THR A 101 14.69 -10.64 15.19
CA THR A 101 13.48 -10.56 14.36
C THR A 101 12.40 -11.51 14.87
N SER A 102 11.16 -11.04 14.90
CA SER A 102 10.00 -11.87 15.22
C SER A 102 9.58 -12.75 14.03
N THR A 103 8.95 -13.90 14.32
CA THR A 103 8.20 -14.71 13.34
C THR A 103 6.74 -14.27 13.19
N ILE A 104 6.29 -13.33 14.02
CA ILE A 104 4.93 -12.73 14.02
C ILE A 104 4.87 -11.54 13.03
N ASN A 105 3.71 -11.32 12.40
CA ASN A 105 3.48 -10.18 11.50
C ASN A 105 3.07 -8.89 12.25
N CYS A 106 2.07 -9.00 13.13
CA CYS A 106 1.35 -7.88 13.73
C CYS A 106 1.02 -8.14 15.21
N THR A 107 0.65 -7.09 15.93
CA THR A 107 0.29 -7.13 17.35
C THR A 107 -0.76 -6.06 17.67
N VAL A 108 -1.30 -6.06 18.88
CA VAL A 108 -2.07 -4.94 19.44
C VAL A 108 -1.42 -4.42 20.72
N SER A 109 -1.44 -3.11 20.91
CA SER A 109 -1.00 -2.45 22.15
C SER A 109 -1.82 -2.95 23.34
N GLY A 110 -1.23 -3.05 24.53
CA GLY A 110 -2.06 -3.17 25.74
C GLY A 110 -2.97 -1.94 25.91
N THR A 111 -4.07 -2.07 26.64
CA THR A 111 -5.08 -1.01 26.88
C THR A 111 -4.44 0.32 27.28
N LEU A 112 -4.88 1.43 26.67
CA LEU A 112 -4.40 2.77 27.04
C LEU A 112 -5.04 3.17 28.37
N GLU A 113 -4.22 3.32 29.41
CA GLU A 113 -4.65 3.83 30.71
C GLU A 113 -4.84 5.36 30.60
N ASP A 114 -5.94 5.87 31.14
CA ASP A 114 -6.36 7.29 31.08
C ASP A 114 -5.55 8.20 32.03
N SER A 115 -4.23 8.21 31.83
CA SER A 115 -3.24 8.99 32.57
C SER A 115 -2.03 9.30 31.69
N MET A 116 -1.29 10.37 32.01
CA MET A 116 -0.12 10.77 31.20
C MET A 116 0.96 9.67 31.18
N ASP A 117 1.26 9.07 32.32
CA ASP A 117 2.22 7.95 32.41
C ASP A 117 1.71 6.71 31.66
N GLY A 118 0.41 6.42 31.74
CA GLY A 118 -0.23 5.35 30.99
C GLY A 118 -0.05 5.51 29.48
N ILE A 119 -0.40 6.69 28.97
CA ILE A 119 -0.26 7.08 27.56
C ILE A 119 1.21 7.02 27.11
N LEU A 120 2.13 7.67 27.82
CA LEU A 120 3.55 7.76 27.41
C LEU A 120 4.29 6.41 27.54
N ARG A 121 3.91 5.56 28.52
CA ARG A 121 4.39 4.18 28.59
C ARG A 121 3.99 3.36 27.36
N LYS A 122 2.76 3.56 26.86
CA LYS A 122 2.23 2.88 25.67
C LYS A 122 2.90 3.35 24.38
N VAL A 123 3.21 4.65 24.30
CA VAL A 123 4.07 5.24 23.26
C VAL A 123 5.45 4.56 23.24
N HIS A 124 6.06 4.28 24.39
CA HIS A 124 7.34 3.55 24.46
C HIS A 124 7.22 2.04 24.11
N GLU A 125 6.22 1.34 24.65
CA GLU A 125 5.95 -0.08 24.37
C GLU A 125 5.72 -0.31 22.85
N ALA A 126 5.03 0.61 22.20
CA ALA A 126 4.86 0.63 20.75
C ALA A 126 6.17 0.77 19.99
N GLY A 127 7.05 1.69 20.40
CA GLY A 127 8.36 1.87 19.77
C GLY A 127 9.22 0.60 19.80
N LEU A 128 9.18 -0.15 20.91
CA LEU A 128 9.86 -1.46 21.00
C LEU A 128 9.20 -2.53 20.12
N THR A 129 7.87 -2.50 20.00
CA THR A 129 7.09 -3.42 19.15
C THR A 129 7.39 -3.22 17.67
N LEU A 130 7.27 -1.97 17.20
CA LEU A 130 7.62 -1.57 15.85
C LEU A 130 9.08 -1.90 15.52
N LYS A 131 10.00 -1.68 16.48
CA LYS A 131 11.42 -2.02 16.33
C LYS A 131 11.68 -3.50 16.01
N ALA A 132 10.81 -4.44 16.40
CA ALA A 132 11.05 -5.88 16.23
C ALA A 132 10.56 -6.48 14.90
N GLY A 133 9.90 -5.70 14.04
CA GLY A 133 9.33 -6.20 12.79
C GLY A 133 7.81 -6.23 12.70
N CYS A 134 7.10 -5.80 13.74
CA CYS A 134 5.64 -5.97 13.86
C CYS A 134 4.86 -4.70 13.49
N GLY A 135 3.68 -4.86 12.89
CA GLY A 135 2.62 -3.85 12.95
C GLY A 135 1.97 -3.79 14.35
N ILE A 136 1.33 -2.68 14.71
CA ILE A 136 0.67 -2.50 16.01
C ILE A 136 -0.64 -1.71 15.93
N GLY A 137 -1.73 -2.34 16.33
CA GLY A 137 -3.03 -1.69 16.50
C GLY A 137 -3.27 -1.10 17.90
N TYR A 138 -4.15 -0.10 18.00
CA TYR A 138 -4.55 0.55 19.24
C TYR A 138 -6.06 0.77 19.32
N GLU A 139 -6.53 1.01 20.54
CA GLU A 139 -7.83 1.63 20.80
C GLU A 139 -7.65 2.87 21.68
N PHE A 140 -8.42 3.91 21.40
CA PHE A 140 -8.27 5.24 22.01
C PHE A 140 -9.50 5.74 22.77
N SER A 141 -10.61 4.99 22.78
CA SER A 141 -11.86 5.34 23.47
C SER A 141 -11.75 5.22 24.98
N THR A 142 -10.72 4.53 25.50
CA THR A 142 -10.43 4.48 26.95
C THR A 142 -9.92 5.80 27.52
N LEU A 143 -9.51 6.75 26.67
CA LEU A 143 -9.07 8.08 27.10
C LEU A 143 -10.26 9.04 27.24
N ARG A 144 -10.26 9.88 28.29
CA ARG A 144 -11.40 10.75 28.60
C ARG A 144 -11.66 11.83 27.52
N PRO A 145 -12.94 12.17 27.24
CA PRO A 145 -13.31 13.06 26.15
C PRO A 145 -12.81 14.50 26.35
N ARG A 146 -12.69 15.24 25.25
CA ARG A 146 -12.24 16.63 25.24
C ARG A 146 -13.07 17.50 26.19
N GLY A 147 -12.40 18.29 27.02
CA GLY A 147 -13.06 19.13 28.03
C GLY A 147 -13.42 18.41 29.34
N ALA A 148 -13.26 17.10 29.46
CA ALA A 148 -13.39 16.41 30.75
C ALA A 148 -12.33 16.92 31.75
N PHE A 149 -12.69 16.94 33.03
CA PHE A 149 -11.84 17.49 34.09
C PHE A 149 -10.69 16.54 34.47
N VAL A 150 -9.59 17.11 34.96
CA VAL A 150 -8.36 16.41 35.36
C VAL A 150 -8.02 16.85 36.78
N ALA A 151 -8.59 16.17 37.77
CA ALA A 151 -8.56 16.57 39.19
C ALA A 151 -7.14 16.83 39.73
N GLY A 152 -6.16 15.97 39.37
CA GLY A 152 -4.76 16.15 39.78
C GLY A 152 -4.02 17.35 39.17
N ALA A 153 -4.61 18.01 38.15
CA ALA A 153 -4.04 19.18 37.47
C ALA A 153 -4.91 20.45 37.60
N GLY A 154 -6.14 20.34 38.14
CA GLY A 154 -7.08 21.46 38.22
C GLY A 154 -7.53 22.01 36.85
N ALA A 155 -7.45 21.21 35.79
CA ALA A 155 -7.58 21.63 34.40
C ALA A 155 -8.47 20.68 33.58
N HIS A 156 -8.67 20.99 32.29
CA HIS A 156 -9.46 20.18 31.35
C HIS A 156 -8.57 19.54 30.28
N THR A 157 -8.92 18.34 29.81
CA THR A 157 -8.15 17.61 28.80
C THR A 157 -8.40 18.11 27.36
N SER A 158 -7.43 17.88 26.47
CA SER A 158 -7.57 18.06 25.02
C SER A 158 -8.30 16.91 24.31
N GLY A 159 -8.54 15.78 24.99
CA GLY A 159 -9.27 14.61 24.47
C GLY A 159 -8.41 13.63 23.66
N PRO A 160 -8.96 12.45 23.29
CA PRO A 160 -8.17 11.33 22.79
C PRO A 160 -7.45 11.61 21.47
N MET A 161 -8.07 12.37 20.57
CA MET A 161 -7.49 12.73 19.27
C MET A 161 -6.13 13.44 19.44
N SER A 162 -6.01 14.31 20.45
CA SER A 162 -4.77 15.01 20.78
C SER A 162 -3.67 14.10 21.33
N PHE A 163 -4.01 12.93 21.87
CA PHE A 163 -3.06 11.91 22.30
C PHE A 163 -2.73 10.94 21.15
N MET A 164 -3.67 10.65 20.26
CA MET A 164 -3.39 9.94 19.01
C MET A 164 -2.31 10.66 18.19
N ASP A 165 -2.27 11.99 18.20
CA ASP A 165 -1.19 12.77 17.58
C ASP A 165 0.21 12.47 18.17
N ILE A 166 0.32 12.03 19.44
CA ILE A 166 1.61 11.61 20.04
C ILE A 166 2.03 10.24 19.52
N PHE A 167 1.12 9.29 19.40
CA PHE A 167 1.39 8.00 18.75
C PHE A 167 1.69 8.19 17.26
N ASP A 168 1.01 9.15 16.61
CA ASP A 168 1.33 9.60 15.26
C ASP A 168 2.77 10.10 15.19
N LYS A 169 3.25 10.91 16.15
CA LYS A 169 4.65 11.39 16.21
C LYS A 169 5.66 10.31 16.67
N MET A 170 5.25 9.26 17.38
CA MET A 170 6.15 8.18 17.84
C MET A 170 6.39 7.10 16.79
N CYS A 171 5.34 6.57 16.14
CA CYS A 171 5.53 5.67 15.00
C CYS A 171 6.32 6.38 13.88
N PHE A 172 6.24 7.71 13.91
CA PHE A 172 7.01 8.69 13.19
C PHE A 172 8.43 8.95 13.74
N THR A 173 9.02 8.02 14.50
CA THR A 173 10.44 8.07 14.87
C THR A 173 11.17 6.71 14.89
N ILE A 174 10.48 5.56 14.81
CA ILE A 174 11.10 4.23 15.02
C ILE A 174 11.47 3.49 13.73
N SER A 175 12.62 2.81 13.77
CA SER A 175 13.14 1.89 12.73
C SER A 175 12.82 0.43 13.04
N SER A 176 12.18 -0.30 12.12
CA SER A 176 11.78 -1.71 12.31
C SER A 176 12.86 -2.71 11.86
N ALA A 177 12.98 -3.83 12.58
CA ALA A 177 13.87 -4.93 12.23
C ALA A 177 13.54 -5.52 10.85
N GLY A 178 14.59 -5.93 10.14
CA GLY A 178 14.53 -6.24 8.71
C GLY A 178 14.41 -5.01 7.80
N GLY A 179 14.69 -3.80 8.32
CA GLY A 179 14.76 -2.55 7.55
C GLY A 179 13.41 -1.87 7.28
N ARG A 180 12.31 -2.46 7.73
CA ARG A 180 10.95 -1.97 7.47
C ARG A 180 10.63 -0.67 8.21
N ARG A 181 9.49 -0.09 7.84
CA ARG A 181 8.87 1.06 8.44
C ARG A 181 7.66 0.61 9.31
N GLY A 182 7.54 1.10 10.55
CA GLY A 182 6.54 0.64 11.53
C GLY A 182 5.11 1.12 11.25
N ALA A 183 4.06 0.37 11.57
CA ALA A 183 2.76 0.52 10.91
C ALA A 183 1.56 0.30 11.87
N GLN A 184 0.48 1.11 11.77
CA GLN A 184 -0.58 1.17 12.80
C GLN A 184 -2.04 1.34 12.31
N MET A 185 -2.99 1.15 13.23
CA MET A 185 -4.43 1.43 13.13
C MET A 185 -4.94 1.96 14.47
N GLY A 186 -5.82 2.95 14.43
CA GLY A 186 -6.53 3.48 15.59
C GLY A 186 -7.99 3.09 15.53
N THR A 187 -8.51 2.50 16.62
CA THR A 187 -9.93 2.16 16.76
C THR A 187 -10.64 3.02 17.80
N PHE A 188 -11.94 3.19 17.63
CA PHE A 188 -12.75 4.09 18.47
C PHE A 188 -14.20 3.59 18.62
N ASP A 189 -14.77 3.71 19.82
CA ASP A 189 -16.11 3.28 20.15
C ASP A 189 -17.18 4.23 19.58
N VAL A 190 -18.23 3.67 18.96
CA VAL A 190 -19.35 4.42 18.39
C VAL A 190 -20.14 5.26 19.42
N SER A 191 -19.88 5.05 20.71
CA SER A 191 -20.54 5.72 21.84
C SER A 191 -19.68 6.79 22.51
N HIS A 192 -18.39 6.92 22.15
CA HIS A 192 -17.52 7.91 22.80
C HIS A 192 -17.96 9.34 22.46
N PRO A 193 -17.92 10.33 23.38
CA PRO A 193 -18.41 11.68 23.07
C PRO A 193 -17.71 12.36 21.89
N ASP A 194 -16.41 12.08 21.70
CA ASP A 194 -15.60 12.62 20.61
C ASP A 194 -15.70 11.77 19.32
N VAL A 195 -16.63 10.79 19.24
CA VAL A 195 -16.80 9.90 18.06
C VAL A 195 -17.03 10.68 16.77
N ARG A 196 -17.73 11.83 16.86
CA ARG A 196 -18.00 12.70 15.72
C ARG A 196 -16.72 13.31 15.15
N ASP A 197 -15.76 13.62 16.02
CA ASP A 197 -14.45 14.14 15.62
C ASP A 197 -13.58 13.01 15.05
N PHE A 198 -13.66 11.79 15.58
CA PHE A 198 -12.99 10.61 15.01
C PHE A 198 -13.49 10.26 13.60
N ILE A 199 -14.82 10.23 13.38
CA ILE A 199 -15.43 10.02 12.05
C ILE A 199 -14.96 11.10 11.05
N ARG A 200 -14.70 12.31 11.53
CA ARG A 200 -14.27 13.45 10.73
C ARG A 200 -12.74 13.63 10.70
N ALA A 201 -11.96 12.80 11.40
CA ALA A 201 -10.54 13.07 11.63
C ALA A 201 -9.67 12.99 10.37
N LYS A 202 -10.14 12.30 9.31
CA LYS A 202 -9.52 12.30 7.97
C LYS A 202 -10.16 13.28 6.98
N ARG A 203 -11.21 14.02 7.39
CA ARG A 203 -11.73 15.20 6.68
C ARG A 203 -11.00 16.48 7.08
N GLU A 204 -10.33 16.46 8.24
CA GLU A 204 -9.37 17.49 8.66
C GLU A 204 -7.99 17.11 8.13
N ASP A 205 -7.44 17.92 7.20
CA ASP A 205 -6.13 17.58 6.66
C ASP A 205 -5.00 17.71 7.71
N GLY A 206 -4.01 16.82 7.63
CA GLY A 206 -2.82 16.80 8.47
C GLY A 206 -2.88 15.81 9.63
N ARG A 207 -4.08 15.37 10.01
CA ARG A 207 -4.35 14.67 11.27
C ARG A 207 -4.41 13.14 11.15
N LEU A 208 -4.11 12.46 12.27
CA LEU A 208 -4.21 10.99 12.52
C LEU A 208 -3.66 10.06 11.42
N ARG A 209 -2.77 10.61 10.62
CA ARG A 209 -2.18 10.06 9.42
C ARG A 209 -1.37 8.78 9.70
N GLN A 210 -0.89 8.61 10.93
CA GLN A 210 -0.39 7.37 11.55
C GLN A 210 -1.19 6.09 11.33
N PHE A 211 -2.45 6.19 10.96
CA PHE A 211 -3.43 5.15 11.20
C PHE A 211 -4.34 4.93 10.00
N ASN A 212 -4.63 3.66 9.70
CA ASN A 212 -5.97 3.31 9.24
C ASN A 212 -6.95 3.54 10.42
N LEU A 213 -8.18 3.96 10.18
CA LEU A 213 -9.18 4.20 11.22
C LEU A 213 -10.36 3.23 11.10
N SER A 214 -10.89 2.77 12.22
CA SER A 214 -12.09 1.93 12.24
C SER A 214 -12.93 2.15 13.49
N LEU A 215 -14.26 2.11 13.32
CA LEU A 215 -15.22 2.18 14.42
C LEU A 215 -15.52 0.79 14.98
N LEU A 216 -15.72 0.79 16.29
CA LEU A 216 -16.21 -0.34 17.05
C LEU A 216 -17.73 -0.18 17.18
N ILE A 217 -18.44 -0.93 16.34
CA ILE A 217 -19.88 -0.87 16.15
C ILE A 217 -20.54 -1.94 17.02
N THR A 218 -21.48 -1.53 17.88
CA THR A 218 -22.19 -2.40 18.84
C THR A 218 -23.54 -2.86 18.30
N ASP A 219 -24.00 -4.04 18.73
CA ASP A 219 -25.33 -4.57 18.42
C ASP A 219 -26.41 -3.62 18.96
N GLY A 220 -26.16 -2.99 20.11
CA GLY A 220 -27.03 -1.96 20.68
C GLY A 220 -27.15 -0.70 19.81
N PHE A 221 -26.06 -0.27 19.16
CA PHE A 221 -26.13 0.83 18.20
C PHE A 221 -26.91 0.44 16.95
N MET A 222 -26.66 -0.75 16.38
CA MET A 222 -27.40 -1.26 15.22
C MET A 222 -28.91 -1.34 15.51
N GLN A 223 -29.30 -1.86 16.68
CA GLN A 223 -30.70 -1.91 17.10
C GLN A 223 -31.31 -0.51 17.30
N ALA A 224 -30.53 0.47 17.78
CA ALA A 224 -30.97 1.86 17.87
C ALA A 224 -31.14 2.51 16.48
N VAL A 225 -30.30 2.17 15.50
CA VAL A 225 -30.44 2.60 14.10
C VAL A 225 -31.70 2.00 13.47
N ASP A 226 -31.93 0.70 13.64
CA ASP A 226 -33.10 0.01 13.08
C ASP A 226 -34.41 0.56 13.66
N ASN A 227 -34.50 0.69 14.99
CA ASN A 227 -35.69 1.20 15.68
C ASN A 227 -35.93 2.71 15.50
N ASP A 228 -34.94 3.46 14.99
CA ASP A 228 -34.86 4.92 15.11
C ASP A 228 -35.01 5.38 16.57
N ALA A 229 -34.00 5.09 17.38
CA ALA A 229 -33.87 5.52 18.77
C ALA A 229 -32.76 6.56 18.94
N ASP A 230 -32.70 7.18 20.12
CA ASP A 230 -31.63 8.10 20.47
C ASP A 230 -30.44 7.36 21.07
N TRP A 231 -29.25 7.60 20.52
CA TRP A 231 -28.00 6.99 20.94
C TRP A 231 -27.26 7.87 21.96
N PRO A 232 -26.93 7.34 23.15
CA PRO A 232 -26.25 8.08 24.20
C PRO A 232 -24.74 8.11 23.96
N LEU A 233 -24.16 9.30 24.06
CA LEU A 233 -22.72 9.53 24.02
C LEU A 233 -22.18 9.54 25.45
N VAL A 234 -21.28 8.60 25.77
CA VAL A 234 -20.98 8.20 27.14
C VAL A 234 -19.50 7.93 27.41
N PHE A 235 -19.05 8.22 28.64
CA PHE A 235 -17.71 7.87 29.13
C PHE A 235 -17.76 7.54 30.64
N PRO A 236 -16.95 6.59 31.17
CA PRO A 236 -16.94 6.22 32.59
C PRO A 236 -16.88 7.37 33.59
N LEU A 237 -17.65 7.27 34.67
CA LEU A 237 -17.54 8.09 35.88
C LEU A 237 -16.36 7.60 36.73
N SER A 238 -15.44 8.51 37.07
CA SER A 238 -14.46 8.24 38.12
C SER A 238 -15.12 8.14 39.50
N ARG A 239 -14.47 7.43 40.42
CA ARG A 239 -14.89 7.37 41.84
C ARG A 239 -14.88 8.73 42.55
N HIS A 240 -14.23 9.74 41.97
CA HIS A 240 -14.22 11.10 42.49
C HIS A 240 -15.46 11.90 42.06
N GLU A 241 -15.89 11.74 40.81
CA GLU A 241 -17.11 12.38 40.26
C GLU A 241 -18.40 11.67 40.72
N ALA A 242 -18.29 10.45 41.27
CA ALA A 242 -19.43 9.61 41.66
C ALA A 242 -20.42 10.26 42.65
N GLY A 243 -20.00 11.27 43.43
CA GLY A 243 -20.86 12.03 44.33
C GLY A 243 -21.64 13.18 43.67
N GLU A 244 -21.37 13.47 42.40
CA GLU A 244 -21.98 14.58 41.64
C GLU A 244 -23.18 14.14 40.78
N PHE A 245 -23.43 12.83 40.66
CA PHE A 245 -24.44 12.23 39.78
C PHE A 245 -25.33 11.22 40.52
N ASP A 246 -26.63 11.22 40.22
CA ASP A 246 -27.50 10.11 40.62
C ASP A 246 -27.23 8.89 39.72
N LEU A 247 -26.66 7.84 40.30
CA LEU A 247 -26.34 6.59 39.60
C LEU A 247 -27.59 5.76 39.25
N ALA A 248 -28.77 6.16 39.72
CA ALA A 248 -30.07 5.57 39.36
C ALA A 248 -30.79 6.30 38.22
N ASP A 249 -30.36 7.50 37.80
CA ASP A 249 -30.94 8.22 36.66
C ASP A 249 -30.36 7.73 35.32
N PRO A 250 -31.14 7.02 34.47
CA PRO A 250 -30.67 6.53 33.18
C PRO A 250 -30.43 7.63 32.13
N ALA A 251 -30.88 8.86 32.38
CA ALA A 251 -30.61 10.02 31.54
C ALA A 251 -29.23 10.64 31.84
N ALA A 252 -28.76 10.56 33.09
CA ALA A 252 -27.44 11.03 33.51
C ALA A 252 -26.35 9.95 33.46
N VAL A 253 -26.69 8.69 33.77
CA VAL A 253 -25.73 7.60 33.95
C VAL A 253 -26.23 6.29 33.32
N GLN A 254 -25.37 5.63 32.55
CA GLN A 254 -25.67 4.33 31.94
C GLN A 254 -24.62 3.29 32.28
N TRP A 255 -25.09 2.12 32.70
CA TRP A 255 -24.25 0.98 33.06
C TRP A 255 -23.87 0.20 31.81
N ARG A 256 -22.57 0.08 31.51
CA ARG A 256 -22.05 -0.55 30.28
C ARG A 256 -20.81 -1.41 30.52
N GLU A 257 -20.54 -2.33 29.60
CA GLU A 257 -19.26 -3.04 29.53
C GLU A 257 -18.14 -2.04 29.19
N TRP A 258 -16.95 -2.19 29.77
CA TRP A 258 -15.79 -1.33 29.49
C TRP A 258 -14.47 -2.09 29.65
N PRO A 259 -13.44 -1.86 28.82
CA PRO A 259 -12.16 -2.61 28.84
C PRO A 259 -11.28 -2.41 30.10
N THR A 260 -11.73 -1.66 31.11
CA THR A 260 -11.03 -1.51 32.39
C THR A 260 -11.98 -1.06 33.50
N HIS A 261 -11.81 -1.64 34.70
CA HIS A 261 -12.60 -1.36 35.90
C HIS A 261 -11.83 -0.51 36.93
N ARG A 262 -10.61 -0.09 36.62
CA ARG A 262 -9.76 0.70 37.55
C ARG A 262 -10.29 2.13 37.67
N ASP A 263 -10.33 2.64 38.90
CA ASP A 263 -10.67 4.03 39.30
C ASP A 263 -12.06 4.55 38.90
N TYR A 264 -12.87 3.75 38.20
CA TYR A 264 -14.27 4.01 37.87
C TYR A 264 -15.26 3.40 38.87
N MET A 265 -16.51 3.85 38.80
CA MET A 265 -17.64 3.24 39.51
C MET A 265 -18.12 1.98 38.78
N VAL A 266 -18.21 0.87 39.49
CA VAL A 266 -18.52 -0.46 38.93
C VAL A 266 -19.57 -1.14 39.78
N ARG A 267 -20.59 -1.74 39.14
CA ARG A 267 -21.67 -2.48 39.79
C ARG A 267 -21.23 -3.90 40.12
N GLU A 268 -21.98 -4.60 40.97
CA GLU A 268 -21.69 -6.00 41.36
C GLU A 268 -21.60 -6.96 40.16
N ASP A 269 -22.42 -6.74 39.13
CA ASP A 269 -22.36 -7.48 37.86
C ASP A 269 -21.23 -7.00 36.93
N GLY A 270 -20.36 -6.10 37.36
CA GLY A 270 -19.18 -5.67 36.59
C GLY A 270 -19.44 -4.62 35.52
N LEU A 271 -20.68 -4.13 35.31
CA LEU A 271 -20.89 -2.96 34.45
C LEU A 271 -20.26 -1.71 35.09
N VAL A 272 -19.61 -0.89 34.27
CA VAL A 272 -19.09 0.42 34.65
C VAL A 272 -20.18 1.48 34.47
N ALA A 273 -20.31 2.41 35.42
CA ALA A 273 -21.18 3.56 35.28
C ALA A 273 -20.54 4.58 34.33
N CYS A 274 -21.17 4.81 33.18
CA CYS A 274 -20.74 5.81 32.22
C CYS A 274 -21.69 7.01 32.25
N ARG A 275 -21.13 8.20 32.48
CA ARG A 275 -21.83 9.48 32.39
C ARG A 275 -22.31 9.69 30.96
N VAL A 276 -23.55 10.17 30.81
CA VAL A 276 -24.07 10.69 29.56
C VAL A 276 -23.55 12.12 29.36
N TYR A 277 -22.80 12.34 28.28
CA TYR A 277 -22.32 13.66 27.85
C TYR A 277 -23.29 14.33 26.86
N GLY A 278 -24.16 13.54 26.24
CA GLY A 278 -25.21 14.01 25.35
C GLY A 278 -25.86 12.83 24.61
N GLN A 279 -26.77 13.14 23.70
CA GLN A 279 -27.44 12.16 22.85
C GLN A 279 -27.37 12.60 21.37
N ILE A 280 -27.55 11.65 20.45
CA ILE A 280 -27.70 11.88 19.01
C ILE A 280 -28.68 10.85 18.46
N ARG A 281 -29.52 11.22 17.49
CA ARG A 281 -30.38 10.23 16.81
C ARG A 281 -29.51 9.13 16.20
N ALA A 282 -29.78 7.87 16.51
CA ALA A 282 -28.92 6.76 16.07
C ALA A 282 -28.78 6.72 14.54
N ARG A 283 -29.89 6.93 13.81
CA ARG A 283 -29.88 7.06 12.35
C ARG A 283 -29.04 8.25 11.85
N HIS A 284 -29.04 9.41 12.53
CA HIS A 284 -28.18 10.53 12.14
C HIS A 284 -26.69 10.20 12.35
N LEU A 285 -26.32 9.51 13.44
CA LEU A 285 -24.94 9.04 13.61
C LEU A 285 -24.59 7.98 12.55
N TRP A 286 -25.51 7.07 12.24
CA TRP A 286 -25.36 6.06 11.19
C TRP A 286 -25.19 6.68 9.81
N ASP A 287 -26.04 7.60 9.39
CA ASP A 287 -25.94 8.30 8.11
C ASP A 287 -24.65 9.14 8.09
N MET A 288 -24.23 9.80 9.18
CA MET A 288 -22.90 10.45 9.27
C MET A 288 -21.75 9.49 8.96
N ILE A 289 -21.81 8.27 9.51
CA ILE A 289 -20.80 7.22 9.33
C ILE A 289 -20.88 6.65 7.92
N MET A 290 -22.08 6.30 7.43
CA MET A 290 -22.34 5.72 6.12
C MET A 290 -22.01 6.69 4.99
N VAL A 291 -22.30 7.99 5.13
CA VAL A 291 -21.75 9.03 4.26
C VAL A 291 -20.22 8.96 4.29
N SER A 292 -19.59 8.91 5.47
CA SER A 292 -18.13 8.80 5.57
C SER A 292 -17.55 7.56 4.87
N THR A 293 -18.19 6.40 4.97
CA THR A 293 -17.69 5.16 4.35
C THR A 293 -18.07 5.05 2.86
N TYR A 294 -19.19 5.64 2.44
CA TYR A 294 -19.62 5.76 1.03
C TYR A 294 -18.76 6.77 0.26
N ASP A 295 -18.31 7.83 0.93
CA ASP A 295 -17.52 8.92 0.37
C ASP A 295 -16.00 8.69 0.52
N TYR A 296 -15.54 8.14 1.65
CA TYR A 296 -14.11 8.09 2.04
C TYR A 296 -13.61 6.70 2.49
N ALA A 297 -14.41 5.63 2.40
CA ALA A 297 -14.18 4.25 2.94
C ALA A 297 -13.68 4.14 4.39
N GLU A 298 -13.54 5.25 5.10
CA GLU A 298 -13.11 5.34 6.49
C GLU A 298 -14.09 6.20 7.31
N PRO A 299 -14.36 5.81 8.56
CA PRO A 299 -13.79 4.66 9.27
C PRO A 299 -14.34 3.30 8.79
N GLY A 300 -13.47 2.28 8.77
CA GLY A 300 -13.87 0.88 8.54
C GLY A 300 -14.65 0.28 9.72
N PHE A 301 -15.34 -0.86 9.53
CA PHE A 301 -16.24 -1.43 10.54
C PHE A 301 -15.71 -2.70 11.20
N ILE A 302 -15.67 -2.66 12.54
CA ILE A 302 -15.48 -3.82 13.40
C ILE A 302 -16.75 -3.98 14.23
N LEU A 303 -17.43 -5.11 14.08
CA LEU A 303 -18.68 -5.42 14.81
C LEU A 303 -18.28 -5.99 16.18
N ILE A 304 -18.03 -5.09 17.12
CA ILE A 304 -17.22 -5.36 18.32
C ILE A 304 -17.89 -6.32 19.29
N ASP A 305 -19.21 -6.24 19.41
CA ASP A 305 -19.99 -7.16 20.24
C ASP A 305 -19.92 -8.58 19.66
N ARG A 306 -20.01 -8.73 18.34
CA ARG A 306 -19.87 -10.03 17.64
C ARG A 306 -18.45 -10.60 17.72
N VAL A 307 -17.43 -9.74 17.74
CA VAL A 307 -16.03 -10.14 17.97
C VAL A 307 -15.85 -10.73 19.37
N ASN A 308 -16.36 -10.06 20.41
CA ASN A 308 -16.17 -10.48 21.80
C ASN A 308 -17.14 -11.57 22.26
N GLU A 309 -18.38 -11.59 21.75
CA GLU A 309 -19.35 -12.67 21.98
C GLU A 309 -18.77 -14.02 21.56
N MET A 310 -18.19 -14.07 20.36
CA MET A 310 -17.62 -15.25 19.72
C MET A 310 -16.13 -15.45 20.05
N ASN A 311 -15.57 -14.67 20.98
CA ASN A 311 -14.19 -14.81 21.44
C ASN A 311 -14.08 -16.05 22.34
N ASN A 312 -13.17 -16.97 22.01
CA ASN A 312 -12.95 -18.16 22.82
C ASN A 312 -12.38 -17.86 24.22
N ASN A 313 -11.87 -16.65 24.47
CA ASN A 313 -11.33 -16.19 25.76
C ASN A 313 -12.20 -15.16 26.48
N TRP A 314 -13.49 -15.09 26.14
CA TRP A 314 -14.47 -14.06 26.57
C TRP A 314 -14.44 -13.66 28.06
N TRP A 315 -14.04 -14.55 28.97
CA TRP A 315 -13.99 -14.28 30.42
C TRP A 315 -12.74 -13.50 30.89
N CYS A 316 -11.77 -13.24 30.00
CA CYS A 316 -10.44 -12.71 30.39
C CYS A 316 -9.78 -11.71 29.41
N GLU A 317 -10.43 -11.34 28.30
CA GLU A 317 -9.90 -10.38 27.32
C GLU A 317 -11.00 -9.71 26.47
N ASP A 318 -10.62 -8.64 25.76
CA ASP A 318 -11.41 -7.81 24.82
C ASP A 318 -10.52 -7.40 23.60
N ILE A 319 -11.02 -7.14 22.38
CA ILE A 319 -10.24 -7.24 21.09
C ILE A 319 -10.33 -6.03 20.11
N ARG A 320 -9.25 -5.60 19.39
CA ARG A 320 -9.19 -4.36 18.53
C ARG A 320 -8.48 -4.25 17.10
N ALA A 321 -7.15 -4.05 16.84
CA ALA A 321 -6.64 -3.25 15.61
C ALA A 321 -5.39 -3.70 14.69
N THR A 322 -5.02 -2.96 13.57
CA THR A 322 -4.16 -3.27 12.31
C THR A 322 -2.98 -2.25 11.81
N ASN A 323 -2.54 -2.08 10.48
CA ASN A 323 -1.22 -1.43 10.00
C ASN A 323 -0.78 -1.08 8.46
N PRO A 324 -0.14 0.09 8.01
CA PRO A 324 0.49 0.34 6.60
C PRO A 324 1.66 1.45 6.21
N CYS A 325 2.04 1.69 4.87
CA CYS A 325 2.41 2.98 4.04
C CYS A 325 3.85 3.73 3.67
N VAL A 326 3.95 4.79 2.74
CA VAL A 326 5.04 5.51 1.80
C VAL A 326 5.31 7.11 1.53
N THR A 327 6.53 7.62 1.21
CA THR A 327 7.24 9.00 1.17
C THR A 327 6.72 10.35 0.54
N ALA A 328 7.43 11.51 0.78
CA ALA A 328 7.01 12.94 0.54
C ALA A 328 7.71 13.88 -0.50
N ASP A 329 9.04 13.83 -0.67
CA ASP A 329 9.76 14.73 -1.59
C ASP A 329 9.73 14.25 -3.04
N THR A 330 9.31 12.99 -3.20
CA THR A 330 8.82 12.34 -4.41
C THR A 330 8.00 13.28 -5.31
N TRP A 331 8.44 13.49 -6.54
CA TRP A 331 7.61 13.99 -7.63
C TRP A 331 6.62 12.94 -8.08
N VAL A 332 5.46 13.40 -8.50
CA VAL A 332 4.37 12.62 -9.07
C VAL A 332 3.91 13.35 -10.33
N HIS A 333 3.74 12.65 -11.44
CA HIS A 333 3.12 13.23 -12.63
C HIS A 333 1.59 13.23 -12.47
N THR A 334 0.94 14.35 -12.78
CA THR A 334 -0.52 14.51 -12.67
C THR A 334 -1.08 15.12 -13.96
N ALA A 335 -2.39 15.07 -14.15
CA ALA A 335 -3.07 15.71 -15.29
C ALA A 335 -2.73 17.21 -15.40
N ALA A 336 -2.65 17.91 -14.26
CA ALA A 336 -2.27 19.32 -14.16
C ALA A 336 -0.74 19.56 -14.21
N GLY A 337 0.03 18.62 -14.78
CA GLY A 337 1.49 18.60 -14.78
C GLY A 337 2.08 17.94 -13.53
N PRO A 338 3.41 17.88 -13.40
CA PRO A 338 4.04 17.28 -12.23
C PRO A 338 3.82 18.12 -10.96
N ARG A 339 3.79 17.47 -9.79
CA ARG A 339 3.77 18.07 -8.44
C ARG A 339 4.63 17.22 -7.51
N GLN A 340 5.09 17.74 -6.38
CA GLN A 340 5.67 16.90 -5.32
C GLN A 340 4.57 16.33 -4.43
N VAL A 341 4.79 15.18 -3.79
CA VAL A 341 3.86 14.64 -2.79
C VAL A 341 3.58 15.67 -1.70
N ALA A 342 4.58 16.47 -1.32
CA ALA A 342 4.45 17.65 -0.46
C ALA A 342 3.31 18.63 -0.84
N GLU A 343 2.91 18.67 -2.12
CA GLU A 343 1.85 19.52 -2.68
C GLU A 343 0.55 18.75 -3.00
N LEU A 344 0.59 17.42 -2.97
CA LEU A 344 -0.53 16.51 -3.25
C LEU A 344 -1.09 15.88 -1.97
N ILE A 345 -0.83 16.55 -0.85
CA ILE A 345 -1.19 16.15 0.50
C ILE A 345 -2.59 16.68 0.82
N GLY A 346 -3.51 15.80 1.22
CA GLY A 346 -4.82 16.24 1.71
C GLY A 346 -5.77 16.81 0.66
N GLN A 347 -5.43 16.62 -0.61
CA GLN A 347 -6.22 17.01 -1.77
C GLN A 347 -6.15 15.90 -2.79
N GLY A 348 -7.28 15.58 -3.42
CA GLY A 348 -7.35 14.68 -4.55
C GLY A 348 -6.53 15.21 -5.72
N PHE A 349 -6.16 14.31 -6.61
CA PHE A 349 -5.52 14.66 -7.87
C PHE A 349 -5.59 13.50 -8.85
N HIS A 350 -5.57 13.84 -10.14
CA HIS A 350 -5.45 12.86 -11.22
C HIS A 350 -3.98 12.50 -11.43
N VAL A 351 -3.51 11.37 -10.89
CA VAL A 351 -2.18 10.81 -11.15
C VAL A 351 -2.08 10.31 -12.59
N ARG A 352 -1.00 10.65 -13.28
CA ARG A 352 -0.72 10.16 -14.63
C ARG A 352 0.20 8.95 -14.56
N VAL A 353 -0.23 7.80 -15.07
CA VAL A 353 0.54 6.54 -15.12
C VAL A 353 0.51 5.99 -16.53
N GLU A 354 1.67 5.64 -17.10
CA GLU A 354 1.83 5.16 -18.49
C GLU A 354 1.11 6.05 -19.55
N GLY A 355 0.96 7.35 -19.25
CA GLY A 355 0.30 8.32 -20.12
C GLY A 355 -1.23 8.29 -20.11
N LYS A 356 -1.84 7.63 -19.12
CA LYS A 356 -3.27 7.76 -18.79
C LYS A 356 -3.43 8.52 -17.48
N ASP A 357 -4.42 9.40 -17.42
CA ASP A 357 -4.80 10.05 -16.17
C ASP A 357 -5.77 9.18 -15.39
N HIS A 358 -5.56 9.13 -14.08
CA HIS A 358 -6.31 8.30 -13.17
C HIS A 358 -6.46 9.03 -11.84
N ALA A 359 -7.66 9.12 -11.31
CA ALA A 359 -7.87 9.84 -10.07
C ALA A 359 -7.31 9.11 -8.83
N THR A 360 -7.15 9.88 -7.76
CA THR A 360 -6.76 9.42 -6.42
C THR A 360 -7.77 9.98 -5.42
N THR A 361 -7.99 9.25 -4.32
CA THR A 361 -8.98 9.60 -3.30
C THR A 361 -8.78 11.03 -2.76
N ASP A 362 -9.84 11.73 -2.32
CA ASP A 362 -9.80 13.10 -1.77
C ASP A 362 -8.64 13.41 -0.80
N ALA A 363 -8.18 12.42 -0.02
CA ALA A 363 -7.06 12.58 0.91
C ALA A 363 -5.69 12.74 0.22
N GLY A 364 -5.62 12.54 -1.11
CA GLY A 364 -4.42 12.51 -1.92
C GLY A 364 -3.36 11.59 -1.32
N PHE A 365 -2.17 12.15 -1.14
CA PHE A 365 -1.15 11.60 -0.26
C PHE A 365 -1.40 11.98 1.21
N PHE A 366 -2.15 11.15 1.95
CA PHE A 366 -2.21 11.27 3.41
C PHE A 366 -0.86 10.88 4.02
N ARG A 367 -0.35 11.57 5.06
CA ARG A 367 0.87 11.17 5.82
C ARG A 367 0.65 9.80 6.48
N THR A 368 1.70 9.03 6.76
CA THR A 368 1.63 7.65 7.31
C THR A 368 2.86 7.17 8.10
N ALA A 369 3.80 8.08 8.39
CA ALA A 369 4.81 8.10 9.46
C ALA A 369 6.26 8.33 9.02
N ARG A 370 7.07 8.98 9.84
CA ARG A 370 8.52 9.03 9.68
C ARG A 370 9.10 7.73 10.25
N LYS A 371 9.49 6.85 9.36
CA LYS A 371 10.21 5.62 9.69
C LYS A 371 11.47 5.58 8.74
N PRO A 372 12.29 4.53 8.60
CA PRO A 372 13.50 4.54 7.74
C PRO A 372 13.27 4.80 6.23
N VAL A 373 13.91 5.83 5.66
CA VAL A 373 14.00 6.05 4.20
C VAL A 373 15.08 5.14 3.61
N LEU A 374 14.83 4.60 2.42
CA LEU A 374 15.86 4.12 1.49
C LEU A 374 15.89 5.04 0.25
N ALA A 375 17.07 5.44 -0.20
CA ALA A 375 17.30 5.97 -1.54
C ALA A 375 17.52 4.82 -2.52
N LEU A 376 16.50 4.51 -3.30
CA LEU A 376 16.68 3.79 -4.56
C LEU A 376 17.40 4.72 -5.55
N GLN A 377 18.60 4.34 -6.00
CA GLN A 377 19.37 5.04 -7.01
C GLN A 377 19.56 4.16 -8.26
N THR A 378 19.66 4.76 -9.45
CA THR A 378 19.85 4.05 -10.72
C THR A 378 21.01 4.60 -11.54
N ARG A 379 21.70 3.72 -12.27
CA ARG A 379 22.90 4.00 -13.07
C ARG A 379 22.64 4.99 -14.20
N GLU A 380 21.39 5.11 -14.62
CA GLU A 380 20.94 6.06 -15.63
C GLU A 380 20.62 7.44 -15.04
N GLY A 381 20.51 7.59 -13.71
CA GLY A 381 20.37 8.88 -13.02
C GLY A 381 19.09 9.05 -12.18
N HIS A 382 18.09 8.18 -12.33
CA HIS A 382 16.83 8.26 -11.58
C HIS A 382 17.03 7.87 -10.10
N ARG A 383 16.34 8.57 -9.19
CA ARG A 383 16.34 8.31 -7.74
C ARG A 383 14.94 8.42 -7.17
N LEU A 384 14.57 7.54 -6.25
CA LEU A 384 13.36 7.63 -5.43
C LEU A 384 13.69 7.34 -3.97
N ARG A 385 13.00 8.02 -3.07
CA ARG A 385 13.11 7.84 -1.63
C ARG A 385 11.84 7.15 -1.16
N LEU A 386 11.92 6.07 -0.39
CA LEU A 386 10.77 5.24 -0.01
C LEU A 386 11.04 4.33 1.19
N THR A 387 10.07 3.48 1.56
CA THR A 387 10.21 2.50 2.65
C THR A 387 10.78 1.18 2.12
N ALA A 388 11.43 0.39 2.97
CA ALA A 388 11.93 -0.92 2.56
C ALA A 388 10.78 -1.87 2.15
N ASP A 389 9.65 -1.80 2.84
CA ASP A 389 8.42 -2.59 2.67
C ASP A 389 7.45 -2.06 1.62
N HIS A 390 7.67 -0.83 1.13
CA HIS A 390 6.90 -0.28 0.03
C HIS A 390 7.33 -0.92 -1.28
N ARG A 391 6.36 -1.09 -2.17
CA ARG A 391 6.55 -1.84 -3.41
C ARG A 391 6.73 -0.89 -4.57
N VAL A 392 7.86 -0.98 -5.25
CA VAL A 392 8.06 -0.36 -6.56
C VAL A 392 8.02 -1.38 -7.68
N ARG A 393 7.67 -0.91 -8.87
CA ARG A 393 7.44 -1.79 -10.00
C ARG A 393 8.76 -2.16 -10.70
N ARG A 394 9.40 -3.22 -10.22
CA ARG A 394 10.62 -3.77 -10.81
C ARG A 394 10.33 -4.24 -12.24
N VAL A 395 11.12 -3.78 -13.21
CA VAL A 395 11.11 -4.33 -14.57
C VAL A 395 11.88 -5.62 -14.54
N THR A 396 11.56 -6.58 -15.39
CA THR A 396 12.25 -7.86 -15.32
C THR A 396 12.20 -8.80 -16.51
N HIS A 397 11.54 -8.72 -17.70
CA HIS A 397 10.84 -7.66 -18.46
C HIS A 397 11.61 -6.78 -19.46
N ARG A 398 12.51 -7.31 -20.31
CA ARG A 398 12.62 -6.80 -21.70
C ARG A 398 13.13 -7.83 -22.71
N THR A 399 12.39 -7.96 -23.82
CA THR A 399 12.96 -8.30 -25.14
C THR A 399 12.99 -7.02 -25.99
N ARG A 400 13.08 -7.14 -27.33
CA ARG A 400 12.88 -6.00 -28.25
C ARG A 400 11.42 -5.51 -28.30
N TRP A 401 10.46 -6.39 -28.01
CA TRP A 401 9.05 -6.19 -28.37
C TRP A 401 8.11 -6.04 -27.17
N GLN A 402 8.63 -6.22 -25.95
CA GLN A 402 7.80 -6.67 -24.84
C GLN A 402 8.45 -6.24 -23.51
N VAL A 403 7.64 -5.77 -22.54
CA VAL A 403 7.96 -5.36 -21.14
C VAL A 403 6.74 -5.73 -20.22
N GLN A 404 6.90 -5.92 -18.89
CA GLN A 404 5.87 -6.59 -18.01
C GLN A 404 5.94 -6.36 -16.47
N SER A 405 6.19 -5.15 -15.99
CA SER A 405 6.53 -4.77 -14.59
C SER A 405 5.90 -5.53 -13.38
N GLU A 406 6.67 -5.80 -12.30
CA GLU A 406 6.24 -6.52 -11.07
C GLU A 406 6.38 -5.71 -9.77
N TRP A 407 5.61 -6.04 -8.73
CA TRP A 407 5.75 -5.39 -7.42
C TRP A 407 6.85 -6.03 -6.53
N CYS A 408 7.98 -5.34 -6.39
CA CYS A 408 9.08 -5.70 -5.48
C CYS A 408 9.16 -4.70 -4.31
N GLU A 409 9.43 -5.20 -3.09
CA GLU A 409 9.77 -4.34 -1.95
C GLU A 409 11.08 -3.59 -2.22
N ALA A 410 11.14 -2.30 -1.94
CA ALA A 410 12.29 -1.46 -2.31
C ALA A 410 13.60 -1.93 -1.64
N GLY A 411 13.51 -2.38 -0.37
CA GLY A 411 14.62 -2.98 0.37
C GLY A 411 15.03 -4.38 -0.11
N GLN A 412 14.49 -4.85 -1.25
CA GLN A 412 14.83 -6.12 -1.90
C GLN A 412 15.28 -5.95 -3.36
N LEU A 413 15.44 -4.70 -3.82
CA LEU A 413 16.11 -4.41 -5.07
C LEU A 413 17.63 -4.55 -4.89
N GLN A 414 18.32 -5.07 -5.89
CA GLN A 414 19.79 -5.25 -5.86
C GLN A 414 20.48 -4.41 -6.94
N ALA A 415 21.76 -4.09 -6.73
CA ALA A 415 22.57 -3.39 -7.73
C ALA A 415 22.69 -4.21 -9.02
N GLY A 416 22.05 -3.76 -10.11
CA GLY A 416 21.91 -4.52 -11.35
C GLY A 416 20.52 -5.11 -11.62
N ASP A 417 19.58 -5.01 -10.66
CA ASP A 417 18.15 -4.97 -10.99
C ASP A 417 17.88 -3.76 -11.91
N GLU A 418 16.65 -3.62 -12.40
CA GLU A 418 16.20 -2.39 -13.08
C GLU A 418 14.71 -2.21 -12.76
N VAL A 419 14.23 -0.98 -12.76
CA VAL A 419 12.89 -0.56 -12.32
C VAL A 419 12.16 0.17 -13.44
N LEU A 420 10.82 0.12 -13.49
CA LEU A 420 10.05 0.74 -14.59
C LEU A 420 10.19 2.24 -14.50
N LEU A 421 10.44 2.86 -15.65
CA LEU A 421 10.16 4.28 -15.81
C LEU A 421 8.77 4.42 -16.42
N GLN A 422 8.05 5.46 -16.05
CA GLN A 422 6.72 5.78 -16.59
C GLN A 422 6.81 6.17 -18.07
N ASP A 423 6.01 5.53 -18.93
CA ASP A 423 5.94 5.84 -20.36
C ASP A 423 4.79 6.81 -20.68
N HIS A 424 5.04 8.11 -20.50
CA HIS A 424 4.06 9.15 -20.81
C HIS A 424 3.96 9.51 -22.30
N ARG A 425 4.46 8.68 -23.24
CA ARG A 425 4.46 9.02 -24.68
C ARG A 425 3.07 9.30 -25.26
N ALA A 426 2.02 8.69 -24.68
CA ALA A 426 0.63 8.85 -25.09
C ALA A 426 0.00 10.21 -24.68
N ALA A 427 0.43 10.80 -23.56
CA ALA A 427 -0.08 12.09 -23.06
C ALA A 427 1.07 13.05 -22.66
N PRO A 428 1.87 13.54 -23.62
CA PRO A 428 3.02 14.40 -23.37
C PRO A 428 2.67 15.89 -23.26
N HIS A 429 1.39 16.20 -22.99
CA HIS A 429 0.83 17.55 -22.89
C HIS A 429 0.18 17.74 -21.52
N TRP A 430 0.38 18.91 -20.91
CA TRP A 430 -0.24 19.30 -19.64
C TRP A 430 -0.24 20.84 -19.50
N PRO A 431 -1.27 21.44 -18.85
CA PRO A 431 -1.44 22.88 -18.76
C PRO A 431 -0.41 23.56 -17.82
N GLY A 432 -0.38 24.89 -17.84
CA GLY A 432 0.44 25.71 -16.95
C GLY A 432 0.69 27.12 -17.47
N ALA A 433 0.94 28.07 -16.57
CA ALA A 433 0.83 29.51 -16.83
C ALA A 433 1.85 30.16 -17.79
N LEU A 434 2.91 29.45 -18.21
CA LEU A 434 3.90 29.97 -19.17
C LEU A 434 3.78 29.26 -20.52
N ALA A 435 4.09 29.99 -21.60
CA ALA A 435 4.16 29.45 -22.96
C ALA A 435 5.61 29.14 -23.39
N HIS A 436 5.77 28.66 -24.62
CA HIS A 436 7.05 28.22 -25.19
C HIS A 436 8.12 29.32 -25.16
N GLU A 437 7.73 30.56 -25.46
CA GLU A 437 8.60 31.73 -25.55
C GLU A 437 9.28 32.05 -24.20
N GLN A 438 8.51 32.09 -23.11
CA GLN A 438 9.05 32.32 -21.78
C GLN A 438 10.00 31.18 -21.37
N GLY A 439 9.59 29.94 -21.63
CA GLY A 439 10.43 28.76 -21.40
C GLY A 439 11.78 28.87 -22.13
N TYR A 440 11.75 29.16 -23.44
CA TYR A 440 12.94 29.27 -24.29
C TYR A 440 13.94 30.31 -23.77
N LEU A 441 13.46 31.49 -23.36
CA LEU A 441 14.31 32.53 -22.78
C LEU A 441 14.92 32.12 -21.43
N LEU A 442 14.17 31.39 -20.59
CA LEU A 442 14.68 30.85 -19.32
C LEU A 442 15.70 29.73 -19.53
N GLY A 443 15.55 28.93 -20.59
CA GLY A 443 16.53 27.90 -20.98
C GLY A 443 17.87 28.51 -21.41
N LEU A 444 17.82 29.49 -22.32
CA LEU A 444 19.00 30.27 -22.72
C LEU A 444 19.62 31.03 -21.53
N LEU A 445 18.79 31.53 -20.60
CA LEU A 445 19.28 32.18 -19.39
C LEU A 445 19.98 31.21 -18.43
N MET A 446 19.51 29.96 -18.32
CA MET A 446 20.11 28.96 -17.43
C MET A 446 21.47 28.45 -17.92
N GLY A 447 21.63 28.30 -19.24
CA GLY A 447 22.90 28.00 -19.89
C GLY A 447 23.85 29.19 -19.92
N ASP A 448 24.27 29.57 -21.12
CA ASP A 448 25.18 30.69 -21.43
C ASP A 448 24.77 32.08 -20.88
N GLY A 449 23.49 32.31 -20.56
CA GLY A 449 23.02 33.59 -20.05
C GLY A 449 23.52 33.96 -18.64
N THR A 450 23.53 35.25 -18.33
CA THR A 450 23.89 35.80 -17.01
C THR A 450 22.72 36.54 -16.38
N LEU A 451 22.28 36.09 -15.19
CA LEU A 451 21.31 36.80 -14.36
C LEU A 451 22.03 37.80 -13.45
N LYS A 452 21.53 39.03 -13.38
CA LYS A 452 22.06 40.10 -12.52
C LYS A 452 20.97 40.96 -11.93
N GLU A 453 21.32 41.75 -10.91
CA GLU A 453 20.46 42.77 -10.32
C GLU A 453 19.90 43.75 -11.35
N GLU A 454 20.73 44.25 -12.28
CA GLU A 454 20.30 45.25 -13.26
C GLU A 454 19.52 44.68 -14.46
N GLY A 455 19.31 43.36 -14.54
CA GLY A 455 18.60 42.67 -15.62
C GLY A 455 19.25 41.34 -16.04
N ALA A 456 18.51 40.51 -16.76
CA ALA A 456 19.00 39.28 -17.36
C ALA A 456 19.67 39.60 -18.70
N VAL A 457 20.78 38.91 -18.98
CA VAL A 457 21.58 39.07 -20.20
C VAL A 457 21.73 37.72 -20.87
N LEU A 458 21.21 37.58 -22.09
CA LEU A 458 21.55 36.48 -22.98
C LEU A 458 22.78 36.89 -23.79
N SER A 459 23.77 36.00 -23.91
CA SER A 459 25.00 36.23 -24.68
C SER A 459 25.12 35.19 -25.81
N VAL A 460 25.65 35.61 -26.95
CA VAL A 460 25.99 34.75 -28.10
C VAL A 460 27.35 35.18 -28.63
N TRP A 461 28.28 34.25 -28.80
CA TRP A 461 29.64 34.55 -29.28
C TRP A 461 29.83 34.19 -30.76
N SER A 462 30.47 35.09 -31.50
CA SER A 462 30.92 34.81 -32.86
C SER A 462 32.29 34.10 -32.84
N PRO A 463 32.60 33.23 -33.82
CA PRO A 463 33.92 32.62 -33.92
C PRO A 463 35.04 33.68 -34.00
N ALA A 464 36.17 33.41 -33.37
CA ALA A 464 37.33 34.31 -33.42
C ALA A 464 37.80 34.49 -34.87
N ALA A 465 37.97 35.75 -35.29
CA ALA A 465 38.41 36.08 -36.64
C ALA A 465 39.80 35.49 -36.91
N VAL A 466 39.92 34.66 -37.96
CA VAL A 466 41.21 34.33 -38.56
C VAL A 466 41.87 35.62 -39.07
N ALA A 467 43.20 35.72 -38.91
CA ALA A 467 43.95 36.92 -39.30
C ALA A 467 43.69 37.30 -40.77
N ASN A 468 43.38 38.57 -41.01
CA ASN A 468 42.96 39.15 -42.30
C ASN A 468 41.59 38.69 -42.83
N GLY A 469 40.73 38.13 -41.97
CA GLY A 469 39.32 37.88 -42.28
C GLY A 469 38.42 39.14 -42.21
N ALA A 470 37.23 39.04 -42.81
CA ALA A 470 36.14 40.00 -42.66
C ALA A 470 35.64 40.09 -41.19
N PRO A 471 34.93 41.15 -40.77
CA PRO A 471 34.38 41.26 -39.42
C PRO A 471 33.55 40.02 -39.02
N ALA A 472 33.71 39.60 -37.76
CA ALA A 472 33.20 38.34 -37.22
C ALA A 472 31.68 38.34 -37.04
N THR A 473 30.95 38.21 -38.15
CA THR A 473 29.53 37.89 -38.14
C THR A 473 29.28 36.57 -37.40
N PRO A 474 28.22 36.46 -36.57
CA PRO A 474 27.84 35.18 -35.97
C PRO A 474 27.58 34.11 -37.04
N ALA A 475 27.86 32.84 -36.71
CA ALA A 475 27.58 31.71 -37.60
C ALA A 475 26.07 31.60 -37.92
N PRO A 476 25.66 30.96 -39.03
CA PRO A 476 24.24 30.83 -39.39
C PRO A 476 23.36 30.28 -38.25
N GLY A 477 23.83 29.25 -37.54
CA GLY A 477 23.18 28.73 -36.34
C GLY A 477 23.01 29.76 -35.23
N ALA A 478 24.06 30.53 -34.95
CA ALA A 478 24.02 31.60 -33.95
C ALA A 478 23.07 32.75 -34.36
N LEU A 479 23.01 33.10 -35.65
CA LEU A 479 22.05 34.08 -36.16
C LEU A 479 20.60 33.60 -36.03
N ALA A 480 20.33 32.31 -36.26
CA ALA A 480 19.00 31.74 -36.08
C ALA A 480 18.58 31.69 -34.60
N LEU A 481 19.48 31.30 -33.70
CA LEU A 481 19.29 31.37 -32.25
C LEU A 481 19.01 32.81 -31.79
N MET A 482 19.79 33.79 -32.26
CA MET A 482 19.55 35.22 -31.98
C MET A 482 18.19 35.69 -32.51
N GLY A 483 17.78 35.23 -33.69
CA GLY A 483 16.47 35.51 -34.28
C GLY A 483 15.31 34.98 -33.43
N GLU A 484 15.34 33.71 -33.04
CA GLU A 484 14.32 33.10 -32.20
C GLU A 484 14.30 33.71 -30.78
N ALA A 485 15.47 33.95 -30.18
CA ALA A 485 15.57 34.63 -28.90
C ALA A 485 15.00 36.04 -28.94
N LEU A 486 15.15 36.77 -30.06
CA LEU A 486 14.54 38.07 -30.26
C LEU A 486 13.02 37.99 -30.50
N ARG A 487 12.54 36.95 -31.21
CA ARG A 487 11.11 36.67 -31.37
C ARG A 487 10.45 36.44 -30.00
N CYS A 488 11.03 35.55 -29.20
CA CYS A 488 10.56 35.27 -27.84
C CYS A 488 10.68 36.49 -26.93
N ALA A 489 11.80 37.24 -26.96
CA ALA A 489 11.98 38.41 -26.10
C ALA A 489 10.96 39.53 -26.37
N LYS A 490 10.43 39.63 -27.60
CA LYS A 490 9.36 40.58 -27.95
C LYS A 490 7.98 40.21 -27.39
N THR A 491 7.76 39.01 -26.87
CA THR A 491 6.51 38.67 -26.17
C THR A 491 6.51 39.07 -24.69
N LEU A 492 7.70 39.35 -24.13
CA LEU A 492 7.82 39.94 -22.78
C LEU A 492 7.57 41.45 -22.81
N PRO A 493 7.12 42.05 -21.69
CA PRO A 493 7.07 43.50 -21.53
C PRO A 493 8.42 44.16 -21.83
N HIS A 494 8.44 45.02 -22.85
CA HIS A 494 9.61 45.76 -23.30
C HIS A 494 9.26 47.21 -23.59
N ARG A 495 10.27 48.09 -23.57
CA ARG A 495 10.11 49.51 -23.93
C ARG A 495 10.05 49.67 -25.45
N ALA A 496 9.43 50.75 -25.93
CA ALA A 496 9.33 51.06 -27.35
C ALA A 496 10.70 51.27 -28.06
N ASP A 497 11.78 51.51 -27.31
CA ASP A 497 13.16 51.61 -27.80
C ASP A 497 13.93 50.27 -27.81
N PHE A 498 13.26 49.13 -27.56
CA PHE A 498 13.91 47.82 -27.49
C PHE A 498 14.38 47.31 -28.87
N THR A 499 15.65 47.56 -29.19
CA THR A 499 16.33 47.12 -30.42
C THR A 499 16.78 45.65 -30.40
N GLY A 500 16.74 44.98 -29.24
CA GLY A 500 17.10 43.56 -29.11
C GLY A 500 18.57 43.30 -28.82
N TRP A 501 19.33 42.92 -29.84
CA TRP A 501 20.73 42.50 -29.73
C TRP A 501 21.71 43.65 -29.97
N SER A 502 22.75 43.75 -29.13
CA SER A 502 23.85 44.71 -29.25
C SER A 502 25.21 44.02 -29.23
N GLU A 503 26.13 44.39 -30.12
CA GLU A 503 27.52 43.91 -30.10
C GLU A 503 28.32 44.52 -28.95
N VAL A 504 29.12 43.70 -28.27
CA VAL A 504 30.08 44.11 -27.24
C VAL A 504 31.44 44.34 -27.89
N GLY A 505 31.74 45.62 -28.16
CA GLY A 505 32.96 46.03 -28.86
C GLY A 505 34.23 45.37 -28.35
N GLY A 506 34.97 44.72 -29.27
CA GLY A 506 36.24 44.05 -28.97
C GLY A 506 36.13 42.69 -28.27
N ARG A 507 34.93 42.09 -28.14
CA ARG A 507 34.74 40.80 -27.45
C ARG A 507 34.16 39.65 -28.28
N SER A 508 33.81 39.86 -29.54
CA SER A 508 33.14 38.84 -30.39
C SER A 508 31.88 38.28 -29.70
N GLU A 509 31.14 39.15 -29.01
CA GLU A 509 30.00 38.80 -28.15
C GLU A 509 28.83 39.72 -28.50
N TRP A 510 27.66 39.15 -28.75
CA TRP A 510 26.39 39.84 -28.88
C TRP A 510 25.57 39.61 -27.62
N ARG A 511 24.84 40.64 -27.16
CA ARG A 511 24.00 40.58 -25.95
C ARG A 511 22.59 41.06 -26.20
N LEU A 512 21.62 40.37 -25.61
CA LEU A 512 20.25 40.83 -25.44
C LEU A 512 19.98 40.98 -23.94
N LYS A 513 19.63 42.19 -23.51
CA LYS A 513 19.31 42.49 -22.10
C LYS A 513 17.80 42.66 -21.92
N SER A 514 17.21 42.00 -20.93
CA SER A 514 15.81 42.14 -20.56
C SER A 514 15.63 42.22 -19.04
N THR A 515 14.86 43.20 -18.57
CA THR A 515 14.43 43.28 -17.15
C THR A 515 13.28 42.32 -16.89
N ALA A 516 12.28 42.25 -17.77
CA ALA A 516 11.17 41.30 -17.62
C ALA A 516 11.63 39.84 -17.53
N LEU A 517 12.73 39.47 -18.21
CA LEU A 517 13.33 38.14 -18.08
C LEU A 517 14.08 37.92 -16.75
N ARG A 518 14.66 38.98 -16.14
CA ARG A 518 15.16 38.92 -14.76
C ARG A 518 13.99 38.69 -13.80
N ASP A 519 12.92 39.45 -13.97
CA ASP A 519 11.77 39.45 -13.07
C ASP A 519 11.09 38.08 -13.08
N LEU A 520 10.88 37.51 -14.27
CA LEU A 520 10.42 36.14 -14.45
C LEU A 520 11.36 35.09 -13.84
N ALA A 521 12.68 35.22 -14.05
CA ALA A 521 13.65 34.29 -13.47
C ALA A 521 13.66 34.36 -11.94
N GLN A 522 13.51 35.55 -11.35
CA GLN A 522 13.40 35.78 -9.91
C GLN A 522 12.09 35.24 -9.34
N GLN A 523 10.95 35.42 -10.02
CA GLN A 523 9.67 34.81 -9.67
C GLN A 523 9.75 33.27 -9.62
N LEU A 524 10.58 32.66 -10.49
CA LEU A 524 10.82 31.22 -10.52
C LEU A 524 11.97 30.77 -9.59
N GLY A 525 12.54 31.67 -8.78
CA GLY A 525 13.52 31.37 -7.74
C GLY A 525 14.99 31.34 -8.18
N MET A 526 15.34 31.90 -9.35
CA MET A 526 16.74 32.16 -9.71
C MET A 526 17.24 33.48 -9.09
N SER A 527 18.54 33.57 -8.82
CA SER A 527 19.18 34.76 -8.26
C SER A 527 20.52 35.09 -8.97
N PRO A 528 21.07 36.31 -8.81
CA PRO A 528 22.38 36.63 -9.36
C PRO A 528 23.48 35.71 -8.77
N GLY A 529 24.03 34.84 -9.61
CA GLY A 529 25.05 33.85 -9.22
C GLY A 529 24.52 32.43 -8.99
N ASP A 530 23.21 32.23 -8.79
CA ASP A 530 22.60 30.90 -8.65
C ASP A 530 21.34 30.75 -9.54
N LYS A 531 21.38 29.75 -10.42
CA LYS A 531 20.35 29.47 -11.44
C LYS A 531 19.88 28.01 -11.32
N PRO A 532 19.23 27.59 -10.22
CA PRO A 532 18.80 26.21 -10.03
C PRO A 532 17.57 25.91 -10.91
N ILE A 533 17.34 24.62 -11.22
CA ILE A 533 16.01 24.16 -11.63
C ILE A 533 15.22 23.96 -10.34
N THR A 534 14.40 24.96 -10.01
CA THR A 534 13.51 24.93 -8.85
C THR A 534 12.29 24.05 -9.09
N PRO A 535 11.55 23.65 -8.04
CA PRO A 535 10.23 23.03 -8.21
C PRO A 535 9.26 23.88 -9.04
N ALA A 536 9.39 25.21 -9.06
CA ALA A 536 8.59 26.07 -9.95
C ALA A 536 8.93 25.87 -11.43
N LEU A 537 10.20 25.60 -11.77
CA LEU A 537 10.65 25.28 -13.13
C LEU A 537 10.30 23.85 -13.58
N GLU A 538 10.19 22.89 -12.65
CA GLU A 538 9.66 21.56 -13.00
C GLU A 538 8.13 21.56 -13.22
N LYS A 539 7.39 22.49 -12.58
CA LYS A 539 5.93 22.66 -12.69
C LYS A 539 5.44 23.47 -13.90
N LEU A 540 6.33 23.80 -14.84
CA LEU A 540 5.95 24.48 -16.10
C LEU A 540 4.97 23.63 -16.93
N SER A 541 4.19 24.28 -17.80
CA SER A 541 3.37 23.62 -18.83
C SER A 541 4.22 22.72 -19.74
N SER A 542 3.61 21.80 -20.49
CA SER A 542 4.35 20.99 -21.47
C SER A 542 5.11 21.85 -22.47
N ASP A 543 4.59 23.01 -22.82
CA ASP A 543 5.10 23.82 -23.93
C ASP A 543 6.18 24.81 -23.48
N ALA A 544 6.05 25.37 -22.27
CA ALA A 544 7.17 26.04 -21.59
C ALA A 544 8.27 25.06 -21.18
N CYS A 545 7.95 23.82 -20.81
CA CYS A 545 8.93 22.76 -20.58
C CYS A 545 9.72 22.44 -21.86
N ARG A 546 9.03 22.25 -23.00
CA ARG A 546 9.65 22.08 -24.32
C ARG A 546 10.51 23.28 -24.71
N GLY A 547 10.02 24.51 -24.49
CA GLY A 547 10.77 25.74 -24.74
C GLY A 547 12.03 25.84 -23.89
N PHE A 548 11.91 25.60 -22.58
CA PHE A 548 13.02 25.62 -21.63
C PHE A 548 14.10 24.59 -21.98
N LEU A 549 13.71 23.36 -22.30
CA LEU A 549 14.63 22.35 -22.79
C LEU A 549 15.29 22.80 -24.11
N ARG A 550 14.51 23.31 -25.08
CA ARG A 550 15.05 23.81 -26.36
C ARG A 550 16.12 24.88 -26.13
N GLY A 551 15.82 25.91 -25.34
CA GLY A 551 16.76 27.00 -25.03
C GLY A 551 18.01 26.52 -24.30
N LEU A 552 17.87 25.61 -23.31
CA LEU A 552 19.00 25.06 -22.57
C LEU A 552 19.91 24.17 -23.44
N PHE A 553 19.33 23.45 -24.42
CA PHE A 553 20.10 22.68 -25.40
C PHE A 553 20.64 23.55 -26.57
N ASP A 554 19.97 24.65 -26.93
CA ASP A 554 20.47 25.63 -27.90
C ASP A 554 21.68 26.42 -27.38
N ALA A 555 21.79 26.63 -26.06
CA ALA A 555 23.04 27.03 -25.41
C ALA A 555 23.99 25.83 -25.24
N ASP A 556 23.94 25.17 -24.08
CA ASP A 556 24.88 24.18 -23.56
C ASP A 556 24.81 22.80 -24.25
N GLY A 557 23.76 22.55 -25.04
CA GLY A 557 23.50 21.26 -25.68
C GLY A 557 24.23 21.05 -27.01
N SER A 558 24.43 19.78 -27.38
CA SER A 558 25.20 19.39 -28.57
C SER A 558 24.69 18.12 -29.25
N VAL A 559 24.69 18.12 -30.59
CA VAL A 559 24.50 16.90 -31.40
C VAL A 559 25.87 16.24 -31.61
N GLN A 560 26.05 15.03 -31.09
CA GLN A 560 27.32 14.30 -31.09
C GLN A 560 27.21 12.91 -31.72
N GLY A 561 28.36 12.35 -32.08
CA GLY A 561 28.48 11.01 -32.64
C GLY A 561 28.42 10.95 -34.17
N ASN A 562 28.31 9.73 -34.70
CA ASN A 562 28.14 9.41 -36.12
C ASN A 562 27.56 7.99 -36.28
N GLN A 563 27.17 7.60 -37.50
CA GLN A 563 26.52 6.31 -37.77
C GLN A 563 27.35 5.07 -37.37
N GLY A 564 28.68 5.18 -37.20
CA GLY A 564 29.56 4.09 -36.75
C GLY A 564 29.75 4.01 -35.23
N LYS A 565 29.58 5.13 -34.50
CA LYS A 565 29.74 5.20 -33.03
C LYS A 565 28.43 5.43 -32.26
N GLY A 566 27.31 5.47 -32.98
CA GLY A 566 26.02 5.93 -32.46
C GLY A 566 25.92 7.46 -32.48
N VAL A 567 24.69 7.93 -32.42
CA VAL A 567 24.30 9.34 -32.48
C VAL A 567 23.61 9.69 -31.17
N SER A 568 23.76 10.93 -30.71
CA SER A 568 23.18 11.39 -29.44
C SER A 568 23.01 12.90 -29.40
N VAL A 569 21.94 13.37 -28.78
CA VAL A 569 21.83 14.75 -28.27
C VAL A 569 22.31 14.74 -26.81
N ARG A 570 23.17 15.69 -26.43
CA ARG A 570 23.83 15.72 -25.11
C ARG A 570 23.82 17.09 -24.46
N LEU A 571 23.69 17.12 -23.15
CA LEU A 571 23.81 18.30 -22.28
C LEU A 571 24.83 18.00 -21.18
N ALA A 572 25.88 18.80 -21.05
CA ALA A 572 26.93 18.58 -20.04
C ALA A 572 26.94 19.71 -19.01
N GLN A 573 26.94 19.36 -17.71
CA GLN A 573 26.86 20.31 -16.59
C GLN A 573 27.77 19.86 -15.44
N SER A 574 28.21 20.79 -14.59
CA SER A 574 28.90 20.46 -13.33
C SER A 574 27.91 20.19 -12.18
N ASP A 575 26.66 20.62 -12.34
CA ASP A 575 25.55 20.45 -11.41
C ASP A 575 24.79 19.16 -11.76
N ARG A 576 24.82 18.18 -10.84
CA ARG A 576 24.11 16.90 -10.99
C ARG A 576 22.61 17.01 -10.71
N PRO A 577 22.13 17.61 -9.59
CA PRO A 577 20.70 17.87 -9.37
C PRO A 577 19.97 18.54 -10.54
N ARG A 578 20.61 19.50 -11.23
CA ARG A 578 20.08 20.11 -12.46
C ARG A 578 19.86 19.09 -13.58
N LEU A 579 20.81 18.17 -13.82
CA LEU A 579 20.64 17.12 -14.82
C LEU A 579 19.58 16.09 -14.41
N GLU A 580 19.45 15.78 -13.12
CA GLU A 580 18.39 14.90 -12.60
C GLU A 580 17.00 15.53 -12.78
N ALA A 581 16.87 16.85 -12.64
CA ALA A 581 15.65 17.59 -12.97
C ALA A 581 15.36 17.60 -14.48
N VAL A 582 16.36 17.89 -15.33
CA VAL A 582 16.23 17.78 -16.80
C VAL A 582 15.81 16.37 -17.23
N GLN A 583 16.35 15.33 -16.59
CA GLN A 583 15.96 13.93 -16.83
C GLN A 583 14.49 13.66 -16.47
N ARG A 584 13.98 14.18 -15.35
CA ARG A 584 12.54 14.10 -15.02
C ARG A 584 11.68 14.84 -16.06
N MET A 585 12.08 16.05 -16.45
CA MET A 585 11.36 16.85 -17.45
C MET A 585 11.29 16.15 -18.83
N LEU A 586 12.41 15.56 -19.27
CA LEU A 586 12.48 14.78 -20.52
C LEU A 586 11.63 13.49 -20.43
N LEU A 587 11.68 12.77 -19.31
CA LEU A 587 10.89 11.54 -19.12
C LEU A 587 9.38 11.82 -19.18
N ARG A 588 8.90 12.93 -18.59
CA ARG A 588 7.49 13.37 -18.67
C ARG A 588 7.03 13.64 -20.10
N LEU A 589 7.92 14.10 -20.99
CA LEU A 589 7.63 14.24 -22.43
C LEU A 589 7.70 12.90 -23.21
N GLY A 590 8.05 11.79 -22.55
CA GLY A 590 8.28 10.49 -23.16
C GLY A 590 9.68 10.33 -23.79
N ILE A 591 10.68 11.08 -23.30
CA ILE A 591 12.06 11.07 -23.80
C ILE A 591 12.99 10.54 -22.69
N PRO A 592 13.25 9.22 -22.60
CA PRO A 592 14.19 8.70 -21.61
C PRO A 592 15.63 9.10 -21.96
N SER A 593 16.39 9.52 -20.95
CA SER A 593 17.79 9.95 -21.05
C SER A 593 18.67 9.24 -20.02
N THR A 594 19.99 9.26 -20.23
CA THR A 594 20.98 8.64 -19.33
C THR A 594 22.00 9.68 -18.88
N LEU A 595 22.23 9.79 -17.56
CA LEU A 595 23.17 10.68 -16.91
C LEU A 595 24.49 9.93 -16.65
N TYR A 596 25.60 10.43 -17.21
CA TYR A 596 26.94 9.85 -17.04
C TYR A 596 27.85 10.78 -16.24
N ALA A 597 28.78 10.24 -15.45
CA ALA A 597 29.96 10.97 -15.02
C ALA A 597 30.92 11.15 -16.22
N ARG A 598 31.31 12.40 -16.51
CA ARG A 598 32.16 12.77 -17.65
C ARG A 598 33.60 13.10 -17.25
N ARG A 599 33.80 13.72 -16.08
CA ARG A 599 35.12 13.90 -15.44
C ARG A 599 34.95 14.06 -13.93
N GLU A 600 35.95 13.65 -13.15
CA GLU A 600 36.01 13.92 -11.71
C GLU A 600 36.46 15.36 -11.42
N ALA A 601 36.38 15.78 -10.15
CA ALA A 601 36.93 17.06 -9.72
C ALA A 601 38.47 17.01 -9.71
N GLY A 602 39.13 18.12 -10.04
CA GLY A 602 40.58 18.15 -10.19
C GLY A 602 41.09 19.55 -10.49
N HIS A 603 42.21 19.65 -11.22
CA HIS A 603 42.75 20.91 -11.70
C HIS A 603 42.98 20.84 -13.20
N ALA A 604 42.60 21.89 -13.94
CA ALA A 604 42.87 22.04 -15.36
C ALA A 604 43.61 23.36 -15.62
N VAL A 605 44.51 23.34 -16.60
CA VAL A 605 45.15 24.55 -17.11
C VAL A 605 44.23 25.17 -18.15
N LEU A 606 43.70 26.37 -17.87
CA LEU A 606 42.76 27.08 -18.73
C LEU A 606 43.31 28.48 -19.10
N PRO A 607 42.85 29.09 -20.20
CA PRO A 607 43.17 30.47 -20.53
C PRO A 607 42.65 31.44 -19.46
N ASP A 608 43.46 32.44 -19.10
CA ASP A 608 43.12 33.43 -18.05
C ASP A 608 42.33 34.65 -18.55
N GLY A 609 41.89 34.64 -19.82
CA GLY A 609 41.27 35.78 -20.50
C GLY A 609 42.25 36.90 -20.89
N ARG A 610 43.56 36.72 -20.68
CA ARG A 610 44.64 37.66 -21.02
C ARG A 610 45.77 36.99 -21.81
N SER A 611 45.42 35.96 -22.59
CA SER A 611 46.35 35.14 -23.39
C SER A 611 47.45 34.41 -22.60
N SER A 612 47.32 34.28 -21.27
CA SER A 612 48.16 33.39 -20.46
C SER A 612 47.39 32.13 -20.06
N GLN A 613 48.10 31.13 -19.54
CA GLN A 613 47.52 29.88 -19.03
C GLN A 613 47.73 29.76 -17.52
N ARG A 614 46.66 29.43 -16.80
CA ARG A 614 46.67 29.28 -15.34
C ARG A 614 45.96 28.00 -14.93
N ALA A 615 46.46 27.34 -13.89
CA ALA A 615 45.77 26.21 -13.27
C ALA A 615 44.57 26.70 -12.45
N TYR A 616 43.40 26.14 -12.71
CA TYR A 616 42.16 26.38 -11.96
C TYR A 616 41.63 25.07 -11.40
N PRO A 617 41.06 25.05 -10.18
CA PRO A 617 40.28 23.91 -9.70
C PRO A 617 39.05 23.76 -10.59
N THR A 618 38.85 22.57 -11.17
CA THR A 618 37.69 22.24 -11.99
C THR A 618 36.79 21.28 -11.24
N LEU A 619 35.51 21.64 -11.12
CA LEU A 619 34.47 20.75 -10.63
C LEU A 619 34.33 19.50 -11.52
N ALA A 620 33.86 18.42 -10.89
CA ALA A 620 33.36 17.25 -11.60
C ALA A 620 32.29 17.67 -12.62
N GLN A 621 32.21 16.93 -13.73
CA GLN A 621 31.26 17.21 -14.80
C GLN A 621 30.49 15.93 -15.12
N PHE A 622 29.20 16.11 -15.34
CA PHE A 622 28.24 15.09 -15.71
C PHE A 622 27.71 15.40 -17.11
N GLU A 623 27.19 14.39 -17.81
CA GLU A 623 26.64 14.52 -19.15
C GLU A 623 25.36 13.71 -19.29
N LEU A 624 24.24 14.39 -19.51
CA LEU A 624 22.96 13.80 -19.84
C LEU A 624 22.90 13.54 -21.35
N VAL A 625 22.47 12.34 -21.72
CA VAL A 625 22.52 11.82 -23.10
C VAL A 625 21.14 11.28 -23.50
N ILE A 626 20.62 11.80 -24.61
CA ILE A 626 19.43 11.30 -25.30
C ILE A 626 19.90 10.47 -26.50
N SER A 627 19.35 9.26 -26.67
CA SER A 627 19.76 8.35 -27.74
C SER A 627 18.60 7.52 -28.31
N GLY A 628 18.80 6.94 -29.50
CA GLY A 628 17.78 6.10 -30.16
C GLY A 628 16.54 6.88 -30.62
N GLU A 629 15.37 6.27 -30.51
CA GLU A 629 14.05 6.85 -30.82
C GLU A 629 13.80 8.16 -30.05
N GLY A 630 14.33 8.29 -28.84
CA GLY A 630 14.31 9.53 -28.06
C GLY A 630 14.93 10.73 -28.78
N ILE A 631 15.85 10.53 -29.74
CA ILE A 631 16.39 11.60 -30.58
C ILE A 631 15.33 12.10 -31.57
N ALA A 632 14.58 11.23 -32.22
CA ALA A 632 13.53 11.63 -33.15
C ALA A 632 12.35 12.29 -32.40
N ARG A 633 12.03 11.83 -31.19
CA ARG A 633 11.05 12.48 -30.33
C ARG A 633 11.54 13.82 -29.77
N TYR A 634 12.84 13.96 -29.49
CA TYR A 634 13.46 15.25 -29.18
C TYR A 634 13.35 16.21 -30.38
N ASP A 635 13.70 15.76 -31.60
CA ASP A 635 13.61 16.57 -32.83
C ASP A 635 12.17 17.07 -33.08
N ALA A 636 11.17 16.20 -32.85
CA ALA A 636 9.76 16.50 -33.06
C ALA A 636 9.08 17.36 -31.96
N LEU A 637 9.55 17.31 -30.71
CA LEU A 637 8.91 18.02 -29.57
C LEU A 637 9.71 19.21 -29.03
N ILE A 638 11.01 19.30 -29.32
CA ILE A 638 11.94 20.26 -28.70
C ILE A 638 12.84 20.88 -29.79
N GLY A 639 13.56 20.05 -30.55
CA GLY A 639 14.43 20.47 -31.64
C GLY A 639 15.58 21.41 -31.21
N PHE A 640 15.97 22.29 -32.12
CA PHE A 640 16.94 23.37 -31.93
C PHE A 640 16.44 24.62 -32.68
N ALA A 641 16.84 25.80 -32.25
CA ALA A 641 16.73 27.05 -32.99
C ALA A 641 18.05 27.39 -33.70
N ASP A 642 19.19 26.94 -33.15
CA ASP A 642 20.47 26.91 -33.85
C ASP A 642 20.35 26.02 -35.09
N THR A 643 20.34 26.64 -36.28
CA THR A 643 20.21 25.92 -37.55
C THR A 643 21.40 25.02 -37.89
N ASP A 644 22.58 25.24 -37.32
CA ASP A 644 23.73 24.34 -37.50
C ASP A 644 23.58 23.09 -36.63
N LYS A 645 23.09 23.21 -35.39
CA LYS A 645 22.66 22.09 -34.54
C LYS A 645 21.48 21.35 -35.16
N ALA A 646 20.43 22.06 -35.58
CA ALA A 646 19.25 21.48 -36.24
C ALA A 646 19.62 20.75 -37.54
N ALA A 647 20.31 21.41 -38.48
CA ALA A 647 20.72 20.76 -39.73
C ALA A 647 21.68 19.59 -39.48
N ARG A 648 22.50 19.62 -38.42
CA ARG A 648 23.29 18.45 -38.01
C ARG A 648 22.40 17.32 -37.48
N LEU A 649 21.40 17.62 -36.66
CA LEU A 649 20.42 16.64 -36.18
C LEU A 649 19.67 16.00 -37.35
N THR A 650 19.01 16.79 -38.20
CA THR A 650 18.24 16.35 -39.37
C THR A 650 19.09 15.52 -40.34
N ARG A 651 20.29 15.99 -40.73
CA ARG A 651 21.22 15.20 -41.58
C ARG A 651 21.61 13.87 -40.95
N THR A 652 21.79 13.84 -39.62
CA THR A 652 22.24 12.62 -38.94
C THR A 652 21.08 11.63 -38.74
N LEU A 653 19.85 12.11 -38.53
CA LEU A 653 18.62 11.31 -38.56
C LEU A 653 18.38 10.73 -39.97
N ALA A 654 18.42 11.57 -41.02
CA ALA A 654 18.25 11.13 -42.41
C ALA A 654 19.33 10.13 -42.88
N ALA A 655 20.50 10.09 -42.24
CA ALA A 655 21.56 9.12 -42.52
C ALA A 655 21.30 7.71 -41.96
N TYR A 656 20.25 7.49 -41.17
CA TYR A 656 19.90 6.16 -40.65
C TYR A 656 19.30 5.26 -41.73
N ARG A 657 20.08 4.27 -42.21
CA ARG A 657 19.63 3.23 -43.14
C ARG A 657 18.78 2.12 -42.50
N ARG A 658 18.43 2.25 -41.21
CA ARG A 658 17.64 1.31 -40.40
C ARG A 658 16.84 2.11 -39.38
N THR A 659 15.68 1.58 -38.96
CA THR A 659 14.89 2.13 -37.86
C THR A 659 15.75 2.41 -36.62
N LEU A 660 15.51 3.54 -35.95
CA LEU A 660 16.18 3.86 -34.68
C LEU A 660 15.95 2.77 -33.63
N ASN A 661 16.88 2.66 -32.68
CA ASN A 661 16.71 1.78 -31.52
C ASN A 661 15.62 2.35 -30.61
N HIS A 662 14.64 1.52 -30.22
CA HIS A 662 13.51 1.96 -29.39
C HIS A 662 13.93 2.58 -28.06
N SER A 663 13.13 3.55 -27.62
CA SER A 663 13.24 4.20 -26.31
C SER A 663 13.11 3.20 -25.17
N ARG A 664 13.77 3.48 -24.05
CA ARG A 664 13.93 2.55 -22.92
C ARG A 664 13.31 3.12 -21.65
N PHE A 665 12.11 2.65 -21.32
CA PHE A 665 11.36 3.07 -20.14
C PHE A 665 11.68 2.19 -18.93
N PHE A 666 12.96 2.12 -18.58
CA PHE A 666 13.46 1.40 -17.41
C PHE A 666 14.86 1.90 -17.05
N ALA A 667 15.20 1.85 -15.75
CA ALA A 667 16.51 2.27 -15.23
C ALA A 667 17.11 1.20 -14.31
N THR A 668 18.37 0.87 -14.54
CA THR A 668 19.20 -0.10 -13.81
C THR A 668 19.52 0.40 -12.41
N VAL A 669 19.08 -0.32 -11.38
CA VAL A 669 19.42 -0.04 -9.98
C VAL A 669 20.94 -0.02 -9.80
N GLU A 670 21.45 1.08 -9.26
CA GLU A 670 22.84 1.26 -8.89
C GLU A 670 23.06 0.84 -7.44
N SER A 671 22.21 1.34 -6.55
CA SER A 671 22.21 1.04 -5.11
C SER A 671 20.80 1.25 -4.51
N VAL A 672 20.62 0.73 -3.30
CA VAL A 672 19.49 1.09 -2.43
C VAL A 672 20.05 1.35 -1.03
N ASP A 673 20.27 2.63 -0.73
CA ASP A 673 21.03 3.05 0.45
C ASP A 673 20.11 3.61 1.55
N PRO A 674 20.39 3.42 2.85
CA PRO A 674 19.66 4.10 3.92
C PRO A 674 19.83 5.62 3.83
N ASP A 675 18.72 6.36 3.72
CA ASP A 675 18.72 7.79 3.33
C ASP A 675 17.95 8.66 4.33
N GLY A 676 18.24 8.42 5.61
CA GLY A 676 17.66 9.15 6.73
C GLY A 676 16.30 8.62 7.20
N VAL A 677 15.61 9.48 7.95
CA VAL A 677 14.36 9.17 8.66
C VAL A 677 13.46 10.40 8.51
N GLU A 678 12.50 10.33 7.60
CA GLU A 678 11.62 11.42 7.17
C GLU A 678 10.20 10.92 6.93
N ASP A 679 9.22 11.82 6.96
CA ASP A 679 7.80 11.57 6.72
C ASP A 679 7.54 10.63 5.51
N VAL A 680 6.84 9.52 5.75
CA VAL A 680 6.02 8.86 4.73
C VAL A 680 4.55 9.26 4.86
N TYR A 681 3.86 8.99 3.77
CA TYR A 681 2.51 9.25 3.28
C TYR A 681 1.93 7.96 2.67
N ASP A 682 0.83 7.95 1.95
CA ASP A 682 0.50 6.96 0.91
C ASP A 682 -0.64 7.56 0.13
N VAL A 683 -0.87 7.03 -1.04
CA VAL A 683 -1.99 7.44 -1.87
C VAL A 683 -2.83 6.22 -2.15
N GLN A 684 -4.13 6.33 -1.84
CA GLN A 684 -5.06 5.37 -2.39
C GLN A 684 -5.26 5.75 -3.86
N VAL A 685 -4.80 4.85 -4.72
CA VAL A 685 -4.92 4.89 -6.19
C VAL A 685 -5.78 3.69 -6.59
N PRO A 686 -7.08 3.67 -6.24
CA PRO A 686 -7.90 2.45 -6.28
C PRO A 686 -7.83 1.76 -7.62
N GLY A 687 -7.59 0.45 -7.67
CA GLY A 687 -7.67 -0.33 -8.92
C GLY A 687 -6.34 -0.69 -9.56
N ILE A 688 -5.54 0.29 -10.02
CA ILE A 688 -4.16 -0.03 -10.48
C ILE A 688 -3.17 -0.15 -9.31
N HIS A 689 -3.49 0.46 -8.16
CA HIS A 689 -2.65 0.51 -6.97
C HIS A 689 -1.21 0.94 -7.32
N CYS A 690 -1.09 1.98 -8.14
CA CYS A 690 0.14 2.38 -8.83
C CYS A 690 0.19 3.90 -9.05
N PHE A 691 1.24 4.59 -8.60
CA PHE A 691 1.48 6.02 -8.89
C PHE A 691 2.87 6.29 -9.52
N ASP A 692 3.05 7.46 -10.17
CA ASP A 692 4.38 7.99 -10.53
C ASP A 692 5.14 8.41 -9.27
N GLY A 693 6.29 7.78 -9.00
CA GLY A 693 7.23 8.25 -7.97
C GLY A 693 8.59 8.59 -8.57
N ASN A 694 8.89 9.87 -8.78
CA ASN A 694 10.09 10.37 -9.49
C ASN A 694 10.26 9.74 -10.89
N GLY A 695 9.16 9.44 -11.58
CA GLY A 695 9.14 8.72 -12.84
C GLY A 695 9.15 7.19 -12.71
N LEU A 696 9.03 6.63 -11.51
CA LEU A 696 8.91 5.18 -11.25
C LEU A 696 7.45 4.81 -10.89
N HIS A 697 7.16 3.58 -10.46
CA HIS A 697 5.80 3.05 -10.21
C HIS A 697 5.67 2.49 -8.76
N ALA A 698 4.58 2.71 -7.99
CA ALA A 698 4.49 2.51 -6.49
C ALA A 698 3.08 2.16 -5.84
N HIS A 699 2.96 1.44 -4.68
CA HIS A 699 1.72 0.69 -4.16
C HIS A 699 1.48 0.50 -2.60
N ASN A 700 0.22 0.37 -2.08
CA ASN A 700 -0.19 0.29 -0.63
C ASN A 700 -0.43 -1.14 0.05
N CYS A 701 -0.87 -1.26 1.34
CA CYS A 701 -0.99 -2.51 2.19
C CYS A 701 -1.99 -2.48 3.42
N GLY A 702 -2.34 -3.64 4.08
CA GLY A 702 -3.05 -3.76 5.40
C GLY A 702 -3.46 -5.21 5.91
N GLU A 703 -3.82 -5.45 7.22
CA GLU A 703 -4.33 -6.77 7.77
C GLU A 703 -5.35 -6.83 9.01
N GLN A 704 -5.03 -7.37 10.22
CA GLN A 704 -5.95 -8.18 11.14
C GLN A 704 -6.21 -7.68 12.63
N PRO A 705 -7.34 -8.01 13.37
CA PRO A 705 -7.63 -7.63 14.79
C PRO A 705 -7.19 -8.60 15.92
N LEU A 706 -6.85 -8.09 17.13
CA LEU A 706 -6.27 -8.83 18.29
C LEU A 706 -6.57 -8.19 19.68
N PRO A 707 -6.44 -8.93 20.83
CA PRO A 707 -6.56 -8.37 22.20
C PRO A 707 -5.35 -7.52 22.65
N PRO A 708 -5.44 -6.79 23.79
CA PRO A 708 -4.32 -6.16 24.49
C PRO A 708 -3.05 -7.04 24.57
N TYR A 709 -1.94 -6.56 24.01
CA TYR A 709 -0.66 -7.27 23.84
C TYR A 709 -0.70 -8.54 22.98
N GLY A 710 -1.83 -8.86 22.33
CA GLY A 710 -1.98 -10.04 21.49
C GLY A 710 -1.13 -10.02 20.22
N ALA A 711 -0.92 -11.21 19.63
CA ALA A 711 -0.02 -11.43 18.51
C ALA A 711 -0.68 -12.13 17.29
N CYS A 712 -0.37 -11.66 16.08
CA CYS A 712 -0.81 -12.19 14.80
C CYS A 712 0.09 -13.36 14.34
N LEU A 713 -0.20 -14.55 14.86
CA LEU A 713 0.40 -15.80 14.41
C LEU A 713 -0.46 -16.42 13.30
N LEU A 714 -0.05 -16.26 12.03
CA LEU A 714 -0.85 -16.63 10.85
C LEU A 714 -0.29 -17.83 10.07
N GLY A 715 -1.21 -18.55 9.41
CA GLY A 715 -0.90 -19.56 8.39
C GLY A 715 -2.07 -19.71 7.40
N SER A 716 -1.84 -20.31 6.23
CA SER A 716 -2.92 -20.58 5.27
C SER A 716 -2.73 -21.91 4.53
N VAL A 717 -3.80 -22.68 4.40
CA VAL A 717 -3.83 -23.91 3.58
C VAL A 717 -4.24 -23.56 2.15
N ASN A 718 -3.48 -24.00 1.15
CA ASN A 718 -3.84 -23.82 -0.27
C ASN A 718 -4.89 -24.84 -0.71
N LEU A 719 -6.15 -24.41 -0.86
CA LEU A 719 -7.26 -25.28 -1.21
C LEU A 719 -7.10 -25.98 -2.57
N THR A 720 -6.35 -25.42 -3.51
CA THR A 720 -6.25 -25.98 -4.86
C THR A 720 -5.53 -27.33 -4.91
N ARG A 721 -4.78 -27.69 -3.85
CA ARG A 721 -4.07 -28.97 -3.71
C ARG A 721 -4.97 -30.19 -3.50
N PHE A 722 -6.21 -29.98 -3.11
CA PHE A 722 -7.14 -31.06 -2.73
C PHE A 722 -8.21 -31.33 -3.78
N VAL A 723 -8.27 -30.57 -4.89
CA VAL A 723 -9.20 -30.89 -5.97
C VAL A 723 -8.72 -32.12 -6.75
N ARG A 724 -9.63 -33.06 -7.02
CA ARG A 724 -9.43 -34.24 -7.86
C ARG A 724 -10.29 -34.11 -9.11
N GLU A 725 -9.74 -34.51 -10.26
CA GLU A 725 -10.39 -34.43 -11.59
C GLU A 725 -11.01 -33.03 -11.89
N PRO A 726 -10.24 -31.93 -11.72
CA PRO A 726 -10.75 -30.57 -11.83
C PRO A 726 -11.35 -30.28 -13.21
N PHE A 727 -12.35 -29.40 -13.25
CA PHE A 727 -13.10 -28.99 -14.45
C PHE A 727 -13.89 -30.08 -15.18
N THR A 728 -13.90 -31.33 -14.69
CA THR A 728 -14.71 -32.43 -15.25
C THR A 728 -16.14 -32.44 -14.69
N ALA A 729 -16.95 -33.47 -14.99
CA ALA A 729 -18.21 -33.72 -14.28
C ALA A 729 -18.02 -34.56 -12.99
N GLN A 730 -16.77 -34.96 -12.71
CA GLN A 730 -16.33 -35.82 -11.61
C GLN A 730 -15.47 -35.04 -10.60
N ALA A 731 -15.32 -33.72 -10.82
CA ALA A 731 -14.55 -32.79 -10.01
C ALA A 731 -15.03 -32.82 -8.55
N ARG A 732 -14.12 -33.08 -7.63
CA ARG A 732 -14.43 -33.21 -6.20
C ARG A 732 -13.27 -32.74 -5.32
N PHE A 733 -13.55 -32.50 -4.05
CA PHE A 733 -12.55 -32.10 -3.07
C PHE A 733 -12.14 -33.30 -2.19
N ASP A 734 -10.84 -33.42 -1.93
CA ASP A 734 -10.24 -34.46 -1.09
C ASP A 734 -10.22 -34.03 0.37
N TRP A 735 -11.36 -34.24 1.03
CA TRP A 735 -11.59 -33.85 2.41
C TRP A 735 -10.63 -34.53 3.40
N ASP A 736 -10.23 -35.78 3.16
CA ASP A 736 -9.40 -36.53 4.09
C ASP A 736 -7.94 -36.10 4.06
N GLU A 737 -7.38 -35.84 2.87
CA GLU A 737 -6.05 -35.22 2.80
C GLU A 737 -6.08 -33.76 3.31
N TYR A 738 -7.15 -33.00 3.04
CA TYR A 738 -7.32 -31.64 3.56
C TYR A 738 -7.30 -31.60 5.09
N LYS A 739 -8.13 -32.43 5.75
CA LYS A 739 -8.16 -32.54 7.22
C LYS A 739 -6.79 -32.92 7.77
N GLU A 740 -6.07 -33.87 7.14
CA GLU A 740 -4.77 -34.29 7.66
C GLU A 740 -3.66 -33.24 7.46
N VAL A 741 -3.69 -32.45 6.38
CA VAL A 741 -2.82 -31.26 6.25
C VAL A 741 -3.14 -30.23 7.33
N VAL A 742 -4.43 -29.98 7.62
CA VAL A 742 -4.85 -29.10 8.73
C VAL A 742 -4.32 -29.60 10.07
N ARG A 743 -4.44 -30.90 10.39
CA ARG A 743 -3.93 -31.46 11.67
C ARG A 743 -2.43 -31.23 11.83
N VAL A 744 -1.63 -31.61 10.82
CA VAL A 744 -0.16 -31.43 10.89
C VAL A 744 0.23 -29.95 10.94
N PHE A 745 -0.46 -29.09 10.18
CA PHE A 745 -0.19 -27.65 10.18
C PHE A 745 -0.60 -26.97 11.49
N THR A 746 -1.63 -27.48 12.18
CA THR A 746 -2.07 -26.97 13.49
C THR A 746 -0.97 -27.16 14.54
N ARG A 747 -0.31 -28.33 14.56
CA ARG A 747 0.89 -28.55 15.39
C ARG A 747 2.07 -27.68 14.95
N MET A 748 2.26 -27.50 13.64
CA MET A 748 3.33 -26.65 13.12
C MET A 748 3.18 -25.21 13.63
N LEU A 749 1.95 -24.65 13.65
CA LEU A 749 1.67 -23.33 14.21
C LEU A 749 1.79 -23.29 15.75
N ASP A 750 1.37 -24.34 16.48
CA ASP A 750 1.65 -24.46 17.93
C ASP A 750 3.15 -24.36 18.24
N ASN A 751 4.01 -24.94 17.39
CA ASN A 751 5.46 -24.88 17.58
C ASN A 751 6.07 -23.51 17.23
N VAL A 752 5.39 -22.65 16.44
CA VAL A 752 5.86 -21.28 16.17
C VAL A 752 5.80 -20.42 17.43
N VAL A 753 4.89 -20.72 18.38
CA VAL A 753 4.79 -20.03 19.66
C VAL A 753 6.11 -20.05 20.42
N GLU A 754 6.87 -21.15 20.36
CA GLU A 754 8.19 -21.30 21.02
C GLU A 754 9.29 -20.44 20.37
N VAL A 755 9.10 -20.02 19.11
CA VAL A 755 10.06 -19.24 18.32
C VAL A 755 9.49 -17.88 17.88
N ASN A 756 8.57 -17.31 18.67
CA ASN A 756 7.82 -16.09 18.34
C ASN A 756 8.73 -14.86 18.14
N GLY A 757 9.80 -14.70 18.94
CA GLY A 757 10.73 -13.55 18.85
C GLY A 757 10.10 -12.17 19.09
N LEU A 758 8.95 -12.10 19.79
CA LEU A 758 8.29 -10.84 20.16
C LEU A 758 9.17 -10.03 21.13
N PRO A 759 9.16 -8.68 21.10
CA PRO A 759 10.05 -7.86 21.91
C PRO A 759 9.58 -7.67 23.35
N LEU A 760 8.30 -7.37 23.58
CA LEU A 760 7.76 -7.08 24.90
C LEU A 760 7.51 -8.37 25.68
N GLU A 761 7.72 -8.32 27.00
CA GLU A 761 7.44 -9.46 27.85
C GLU A 761 5.94 -9.75 27.93
N GLN A 762 5.10 -8.71 27.97
CA GLN A 762 3.65 -8.88 27.97
C GLN A 762 3.14 -9.58 26.71
N GLN A 763 3.75 -9.31 25.54
CA GLN A 763 3.45 -10.00 24.27
C GLN A 763 3.90 -11.47 24.30
N ARG A 764 5.07 -11.76 24.89
CA ARG A 764 5.54 -13.15 25.11
C ARG A 764 4.60 -13.91 26.06
N GLN A 765 4.20 -13.29 27.17
CA GLN A 765 3.28 -13.89 28.14
C GLN A 765 1.89 -14.14 27.54
N GLU A 766 1.36 -13.22 26.71
CA GLU A 766 0.07 -13.41 26.01
C GLU A 766 0.11 -14.65 25.11
N ILE A 767 1.09 -14.72 24.19
CA ILE A 767 1.18 -15.82 23.23
C ILE A 767 1.54 -17.15 23.91
N LEU A 768 2.34 -17.15 24.99
CA LEU A 768 2.67 -18.39 25.72
C LEU A 768 1.51 -18.90 26.58
N ARG A 769 0.75 -18.02 27.23
CA ARG A 769 -0.38 -18.36 28.13
C ARG A 769 -1.61 -18.84 27.38
N LYS A 770 -1.89 -18.26 26.20
CA LYS A 770 -3.12 -18.51 25.42
C LYS A 770 -2.89 -19.23 24.08
N ARG A 771 -1.66 -19.19 23.56
CA ARG A 771 -1.21 -19.91 22.35
C ARG A 771 -2.08 -19.67 21.10
N ARG A 772 -2.68 -18.47 21.02
CA ARG A 772 -3.55 -18.00 19.92
C ARG A 772 -2.80 -18.12 18.59
N HIS A 773 -3.40 -18.82 17.62
CA HIS A 773 -2.99 -18.75 16.21
C HIS A 773 -4.21 -18.62 15.29
N GLY A 774 -3.95 -18.23 14.04
CA GLY A 774 -4.94 -18.05 12.99
C GLY A 774 -4.54 -18.83 11.75
N MET A 775 -5.02 -20.07 11.65
CA MET A 775 -5.04 -20.81 10.40
C MET A 775 -6.20 -20.32 9.53
N GLY A 776 -5.89 -19.97 8.30
CA GLY A 776 -6.89 -19.72 7.26
C GLY A 776 -6.66 -20.64 6.07
N PHE A 777 -7.24 -20.25 4.94
CA PHE A 777 -7.02 -20.88 3.67
C PHE A 777 -6.93 -19.83 2.56
N LEU A 778 -6.36 -20.22 1.42
CA LEU A 778 -6.25 -19.41 0.21
C LEU A 778 -6.64 -20.24 -1.02
N GLY A 779 -6.90 -19.56 -2.13
CA GLY A 779 -7.32 -20.19 -3.37
C GLY A 779 -8.79 -20.57 -3.42
N LEU A 780 -9.68 -19.94 -2.63
CA LEU A 780 -11.10 -20.28 -2.63
C LEU A 780 -11.75 -20.09 -4.00
N GLY A 781 -11.58 -18.92 -4.63
CA GLY A 781 -12.10 -18.65 -5.98
C GLY A 781 -11.52 -19.60 -7.02
N SER A 782 -10.21 -19.89 -6.92
CA SER A 782 -9.54 -20.89 -7.77
C SER A 782 -10.16 -22.29 -7.61
N THR A 783 -10.40 -22.73 -6.38
CA THR A 783 -10.99 -24.03 -6.06
C THR A 783 -12.44 -24.13 -6.51
N LEU A 784 -13.24 -23.08 -6.35
CA LEU A 784 -14.62 -23.02 -6.84
C LEU A 784 -14.66 -23.17 -8.38
N ALA A 785 -13.83 -22.42 -9.11
CA ALA A 785 -13.71 -22.57 -10.57
C ALA A 785 -13.21 -23.97 -11.00
N MET A 786 -12.29 -24.58 -10.24
CA MET A 786 -11.83 -25.96 -10.46
C MET A 786 -12.92 -27.01 -10.16
N LEU A 787 -13.87 -26.72 -9.28
CA LEU A 787 -15.06 -27.52 -8.99
C LEU A 787 -16.28 -27.13 -9.87
N ARG A 788 -16.12 -26.15 -10.76
CA ARG A 788 -17.16 -25.59 -11.66
C ARG A 788 -18.32 -24.88 -10.94
N MET A 789 -18.05 -24.37 -9.73
CA MET A 789 -18.98 -23.62 -8.90
C MET A 789 -18.86 -22.11 -9.14
N THR A 790 -19.99 -21.42 -9.22
CA THR A 790 -20.07 -19.95 -9.37
C THR A 790 -19.80 -19.26 -8.04
N TYR A 791 -18.86 -18.32 -7.97
CA TYR A 791 -18.52 -17.64 -6.71
C TYR A 791 -19.73 -16.90 -6.12
N GLY A 792 -20.10 -17.24 -4.88
CA GLY A 792 -21.25 -16.66 -4.18
C GLY A 792 -22.63 -17.25 -4.57
N ALA A 793 -22.67 -18.28 -5.41
CA ALA A 793 -23.86 -19.14 -5.53
C ALA A 793 -24.06 -19.99 -4.25
N PRO A 794 -25.27 -20.51 -3.97
CA PRO A 794 -25.56 -21.24 -2.74
C PRO A 794 -24.66 -22.44 -2.49
N ASP A 795 -24.36 -23.21 -3.54
CA ASP A 795 -23.45 -24.37 -3.50
C ASP A 795 -21.99 -23.97 -3.21
N ALA A 796 -21.53 -22.85 -3.77
CA ALA A 796 -20.24 -22.26 -3.45
C ALA A 796 -20.16 -21.76 -2.00
N CYS A 797 -21.26 -21.23 -1.45
CA CYS A 797 -21.36 -20.85 -0.05
C CYS A 797 -21.38 -22.08 0.87
N ASP A 798 -22.16 -23.10 0.57
CA ASP A 798 -22.18 -24.38 1.31
C ASP A 798 -20.80 -25.06 1.30
N PHE A 799 -20.10 -25.04 0.16
CA PHE A 799 -18.72 -25.51 0.05
C PHE A 799 -17.75 -24.67 0.90
N THR A 800 -17.86 -23.33 0.84
CA THR A 800 -17.03 -22.42 1.65
C THR A 800 -17.22 -22.66 3.16
N GLU A 801 -18.46 -22.87 3.58
CA GLU A 801 -18.79 -23.23 4.95
C GLU A 801 -18.20 -24.59 5.33
N ALA A 802 -18.34 -25.60 4.48
CA ALA A 802 -17.78 -26.92 4.71
C ALA A 802 -16.25 -26.87 4.87
N ILE A 803 -15.53 -26.13 4.01
CA ILE A 803 -14.09 -25.91 4.14
C ILE A 803 -13.72 -25.31 5.51
N ALA A 804 -14.38 -24.23 5.92
CA ALA A 804 -14.11 -23.59 7.20
C ALA A 804 -14.47 -24.49 8.41
N ARG A 805 -15.53 -25.29 8.30
CA ARG A 805 -15.98 -26.24 9.32
C ARG A 805 -15.02 -27.41 9.49
N GLU A 806 -14.65 -28.10 8.42
CA GLU A 806 -13.71 -29.23 8.50
C GLU A 806 -12.31 -28.76 8.98
N MET A 807 -11.90 -27.54 8.63
CA MET A 807 -10.69 -26.90 9.17
C MET A 807 -10.78 -26.72 10.69
N ALA A 808 -11.89 -26.17 11.18
CA ALA A 808 -12.09 -25.96 12.61
C ALA A 808 -12.12 -27.28 13.39
N VAL A 809 -12.90 -28.28 12.93
CA VAL A 809 -13.01 -29.59 13.62
C VAL A 809 -11.66 -30.30 13.69
N ALA A 810 -10.96 -30.45 12.56
CA ALA A 810 -9.61 -31.06 12.55
C ALA A 810 -8.59 -30.25 13.37
N GLY A 811 -8.79 -28.93 13.47
CA GLY A 811 -8.08 -28.04 14.38
C GLY A 811 -8.30 -28.44 15.84
N TRP A 812 -9.55 -28.48 16.32
CA TRP A 812 -9.88 -28.77 17.72
C TRP A 812 -9.57 -30.21 18.14
N GLU A 813 -9.78 -31.20 17.27
CA GLU A 813 -9.27 -32.57 17.43
C GLU A 813 -7.75 -32.57 17.73
N THR A 814 -7.00 -31.80 16.94
CA THR A 814 -5.55 -31.67 17.12
C THR A 814 -5.22 -30.88 18.38
N GLY A 815 -6.00 -29.85 18.72
CA GLY A 815 -5.87 -29.07 19.96
C GLY A 815 -6.00 -29.94 21.21
N LEU A 816 -6.95 -30.87 21.23
CA LEU A 816 -7.10 -31.87 22.29
C LEU A 816 -5.95 -32.90 22.27
N SER A 817 -5.60 -33.43 21.10
CA SER A 817 -4.49 -34.40 20.99
C SER A 817 -3.15 -33.82 21.43
N LEU A 818 -2.91 -32.53 21.16
CA LEU A 818 -1.71 -31.82 21.61
C LEU A 818 -1.78 -31.45 23.09
N ALA A 819 -2.96 -31.18 23.65
CA ALA A 819 -3.12 -30.99 25.09
C ALA A 819 -2.77 -32.27 25.85
N ARG A 820 -3.23 -33.43 25.36
CA ARG A 820 -2.88 -34.77 25.86
C ARG A 820 -1.38 -35.08 25.81
N GLU A 821 -0.65 -34.51 24.85
CA GLU A 821 0.77 -34.83 24.61
C GLU A 821 1.77 -33.81 25.19
N LYS A 822 1.41 -32.52 25.22
CA LYS A 822 2.29 -31.39 25.60
C LYS A 822 1.75 -30.55 26.76
N GLY A 823 0.58 -30.91 27.31
CA GLY A 823 -0.24 -30.04 28.16
C GLY A 823 -1.07 -29.06 27.33
N PRO A 824 -2.25 -28.63 27.82
CA PRO A 824 -3.05 -27.58 27.19
C PRO A 824 -2.33 -26.22 27.23
N ALA A 825 -2.95 -25.17 26.66
CA ALA A 825 -2.52 -23.80 26.93
C ALA A 825 -2.62 -23.51 28.45
N PRO A 826 -1.65 -22.83 29.09
CA PRO A 826 -1.66 -22.58 30.54
C PRO A 826 -2.98 -22.05 31.08
N ILE A 827 -3.63 -21.14 30.35
CA ILE A 827 -4.91 -20.54 30.73
C ILE A 827 -6.07 -21.55 30.90
N MET A 828 -5.96 -22.74 30.33
CA MET A 828 -6.95 -23.81 30.49
C MET A 828 -6.88 -24.48 31.86
N GLN A 829 -5.72 -24.46 32.52
CA GLN A 829 -5.48 -25.01 33.86
C GLN A 829 -5.55 -23.95 34.95
N GLU A 830 -5.55 -22.67 34.58
CA GLU A 830 -5.80 -21.58 35.52
C GLU A 830 -7.24 -21.64 36.05
N THR A 831 -7.40 -21.35 37.35
CA THR A 831 -8.70 -21.25 38.01
C THR A 831 -9.13 -19.78 38.08
N PHE A 832 -10.39 -19.54 37.76
CA PHE A 832 -11.02 -18.21 37.75
C PHE A 832 -12.17 -18.17 38.75
N GLU A 833 -12.38 -17.02 39.37
CA GLU A 833 -13.59 -16.77 40.14
C GLU A 833 -14.77 -16.53 39.20
N VAL A 834 -15.86 -17.28 39.40
CA VAL A 834 -17.15 -17.00 38.77
C VAL A 834 -17.64 -15.66 39.29
N THR A 835 -17.72 -14.65 38.41
CA THR A 835 -18.26 -13.33 38.77
C THR A 835 -19.71 -13.19 38.32
N ALA A 836 -20.45 -12.24 38.91
CA ALA A 836 -21.78 -11.89 38.42
C ALA A 836 -21.76 -11.34 36.97
N ALA A 837 -20.63 -10.78 36.51
CA ALA A 837 -20.40 -10.44 35.10
C ALA A 837 -20.42 -11.67 34.19
N MET A 838 -19.71 -12.75 34.57
CA MET A 838 -19.75 -14.01 33.82
C MET A 838 -21.16 -14.59 33.76
N LEU A 839 -21.90 -14.59 34.88
CA LEU A 839 -23.27 -15.08 34.93
C LEU A 839 -24.26 -14.23 34.11
N ARG A 840 -24.02 -12.92 33.92
CA ARG A 840 -24.78 -12.10 32.95
C ARG A 840 -24.41 -12.45 31.51
N GLN A 841 -23.12 -12.54 31.20
CA GLN A 841 -22.62 -12.75 29.83
C GLN A 841 -22.89 -14.18 29.31
N ARG A 842 -22.99 -15.15 30.24
CA ARG A 842 -23.31 -16.56 30.00
C ARG A 842 -24.37 -17.05 31.00
N PRO A 843 -25.66 -16.71 30.82
CA PRO A 843 -26.75 -17.18 31.69
C PRO A 843 -26.84 -18.71 31.80
N GLU A 844 -26.34 -19.44 30.81
CA GLU A 844 -26.19 -20.89 30.84
C GLU A 844 -25.33 -21.39 32.02
N MET A 845 -24.34 -20.62 32.49
CA MET A 845 -23.58 -20.97 33.69
C MET A 845 -24.46 -20.99 34.94
N ALA A 846 -25.41 -20.05 35.05
CA ALA A 846 -26.35 -20.03 36.18
C ALA A 846 -27.38 -21.17 36.10
N ALA A 847 -27.75 -21.59 34.89
CA ALA A 847 -28.60 -22.76 34.66
C ALA A 847 -27.90 -24.07 35.05
N ASP A 848 -26.59 -24.19 34.76
CA ASP A 848 -25.72 -25.29 35.22
C ASP A 848 -25.41 -25.24 36.72
N GLY A 849 -25.89 -24.21 37.43
CA GLY A 849 -25.83 -24.10 38.88
C GLY A 849 -24.64 -23.30 39.45
N TRP A 850 -23.82 -22.68 38.61
CA TRP A 850 -22.72 -21.83 39.05
C TRP A 850 -23.20 -20.56 39.76
N ARG A 851 -22.43 -20.09 40.73
CA ARG A 851 -22.73 -18.95 41.60
C ARG A 851 -21.51 -18.06 41.77
N ALA A 852 -21.74 -16.77 42.01
CA ALA A 852 -20.66 -15.81 42.24
C ALA A 852 -19.75 -16.24 43.41
N GLY A 853 -18.43 -16.03 43.27
CA GLY A 853 -17.42 -16.42 44.26
C GLY A 853 -16.98 -17.90 44.18
N GLN A 854 -17.66 -18.75 43.40
CA GLN A 854 -17.18 -20.10 43.12
C GLN A 854 -15.94 -20.07 42.20
N GLN A 855 -15.20 -21.17 42.15
CA GLN A 855 -13.96 -21.30 41.39
C GLN A 855 -14.15 -22.30 40.24
N ILE A 856 -13.74 -21.92 39.03
CA ILE A 856 -13.92 -22.70 37.79
C ILE A 856 -12.63 -22.71 36.96
N GLU A 857 -12.26 -23.84 36.36
CA GLU A 857 -11.08 -23.94 35.51
C GLU A 857 -11.32 -23.35 34.11
N GLY A 858 -10.31 -22.68 33.54
CA GLY A 858 -10.40 -22.01 32.23
C GLY A 858 -10.79 -22.94 31.08
N LYS A 859 -10.44 -24.23 31.13
CA LYS A 859 -10.90 -25.25 30.16
C LYS A 859 -12.42 -25.39 30.10
N VAL A 860 -13.12 -25.19 31.22
CA VAL A 860 -14.58 -25.29 31.31
C VAL A 860 -15.22 -24.01 30.76
N LEU A 861 -14.67 -22.85 31.10
CA LEU A 861 -15.05 -21.54 30.54
C LEU A 861 -14.84 -21.46 29.01
N HIS A 862 -13.78 -22.09 28.51
CA HIS A 862 -13.52 -22.26 27.08
C HIS A 862 -14.52 -23.22 26.43
N ALA A 863 -14.51 -24.49 26.82
CA ALA A 863 -15.22 -25.54 26.10
C ALA A 863 -16.75 -25.43 26.23
N ARG A 864 -17.29 -25.18 27.43
CA ARG A 864 -18.74 -25.18 27.68
C ARG A 864 -19.39 -23.81 27.49
N TYR A 865 -18.64 -22.74 27.75
CA TYR A 865 -19.19 -21.38 27.86
C TYR A 865 -18.64 -20.38 26.82
N SER A 866 -17.77 -20.79 25.89
CA SER A 866 -17.59 -20.04 24.63
C SER A 866 -18.75 -20.34 23.68
N ARG A 867 -19.41 -19.31 23.14
CA ARG A 867 -20.46 -19.47 22.11
C ARG A 867 -19.92 -20.06 20.79
N TYR A 868 -18.62 -19.90 20.54
CA TYR A 868 -17.96 -20.59 19.43
C TYR A 868 -17.73 -22.08 19.75
N MET A 869 -17.30 -22.44 20.96
CA MET A 869 -17.14 -23.88 21.32
C MET A 869 -18.48 -24.60 21.46
N GLN A 870 -19.54 -23.92 21.91
CA GLN A 870 -20.93 -24.43 21.85
C GLN A 870 -21.36 -24.75 20.41
N ARG A 871 -20.90 -23.97 19.41
CA ARG A 871 -21.11 -24.30 18.00
C ARG A 871 -20.33 -25.53 17.56
N ILE A 872 -19.08 -25.70 18.00
CA ILE A 872 -18.34 -26.96 17.79
C ILE A 872 -19.09 -28.15 18.44
N ALA A 873 -19.63 -27.97 19.65
CA ALA A 873 -20.38 -29.01 20.37
C ALA A 873 -21.67 -29.44 19.65
N SER A 874 -22.30 -28.56 18.86
CA SER A 874 -23.47 -28.91 18.04
C SER A 874 -23.17 -29.90 16.91
N LEU A 875 -21.89 -30.13 16.61
CA LEU A 875 -21.39 -31.05 15.58
C LEU A 875 -20.54 -32.19 16.16
N ALA A 876 -19.73 -31.89 17.17
CA ALA A 876 -18.82 -32.82 17.84
C ALA A 876 -18.90 -32.64 19.38
N PRO A 877 -19.99 -33.09 20.02
CA PRO A 877 -20.19 -32.89 21.46
C PRO A 877 -19.13 -33.59 22.31
N GLU A 878 -18.81 -34.85 21.98
CA GLU A 878 -17.78 -35.65 22.69
C GLU A 878 -16.42 -34.94 22.72
N LEU A 879 -16.01 -34.33 21.60
CA LEU A 879 -14.77 -33.55 21.49
C LEU A 879 -14.77 -32.35 22.45
N VAL A 880 -15.91 -31.69 22.62
CA VAL A 880 -16.03 -30.53 23.53
C VAL A 880 -16.14 -30.96 24.98
N GLU A 881 -16.71 -32.13 25.28
CA GLU A 881 -16.66 -32.74 26.61
C GLU A 881 -15.23 -33.12 27.00
N GLU A 882 -14.48 -33.81 26.13
CA GLU A 882 -13.06 -34.13 26.36
C GLU A 882 -12.20 -32.85 26.50
N LEU A 883 -12.49 -31.80 25.74
CA LEU A 883 -11.85 -30.49 25.89
C LEU A 883 -12.22 -29.78 27.21
N ALA A 884 -13.42 -29.99 27.74
CA ALA A 884 -13.81 -29.47 29.06
C ALA A 884 -13.10 -30.21 30.21
N GLU A 885 -12.70 -31.47 30.02
CA GLU A 885 -11.93 -32.25 31.01
C GLU A 885 -10.42 -31.97 30.95
N ILE A 886 -9.86 -31.86 29.74
CA ILE A 886 -8.40 -31.85 29.49
C ILE A 886 -7.86 -30.45 29.11
N GLY A 887 -8.69 -29.62 28.50
CA GLY A 887 -8.30 -28.34 27.88
C GLY A 887 -7.75 -28.48 26.46
N ALA A 888 -7.75 -27.39 25.69
CA ALA A 888 -7.13 -27.32 24.36
C ALA A 888 -5.67 -26.85 24.45
N ARG A 889 -4.83 -27.27 23.50
CA ARG A 889 -3.44 -26.77 23.35
C ARG A 889 -3.35 -25.27 23.07
N PHE A 890 -4.40 -24.69 22.48
CA PHE A 890 -4.49 -23.28 22.12
C PHE A 890 -5.91 -22.78 22.35
N THR A 891 -6.04 -21.48 22.63
CA THR A 891 -7.36 -20.86 22.84
C THR A 891 -8.11 -20.56 21.54
N HIS A 892 -7.37 -20.37 20.45
CA HIS A 892 -7.91 -20.02 19.14
C HIS A 892 -7.13 -20.71 18.02
N HIS A 893 -7.86 -21.14 16.99
CA HIS A 893 -7.34 -21.90 15.85
C HIS A 893 -7.24 -21.10 14.55
N SER A 894 -8.14 -20.15 14.29
CA SER A 894 -8.51 -19.81 12.91
C SER A 894 -8.62 -18.31 12.60
N SER A 895 -8.11 -17.89 11.45
CA SER A 895 -8.28 -16.53 10.90
C SER A 895 -7.86 -16.51 9.43
N ILE A 896 -8.60 -15.76 8.60
CA ILE A 896 -8.33 -15.67 7.16
C ILE A 896 -7.74 -14.29 6.84
N ALA A 897 -6.52 -14.28 6.31
CA ALA A 897 -5.78 -13.08 5.92
C ALA A 897 -5.82 -12.86 4.40
N PRO A 898 -5.40 -11.70 3.87
CA PRO A 898 -5.37 -11.45 2.42
C PRO A 898 -4.40 -12.36 1.64
N THR A 899 -3.38 -12.92 2.28
CA THR A 899 -2.37 -13.86 1.72
C THR A 899 -1.55 -13.42 0.50
N GLY A 900 -1.82 -12.27 -0.14
CA GLY A 900 -1.43 -12.01 -1.54
C GLY A 900 0.04 -12.23 -1.95
N THR A 901 1.03 -12.07 -1.05
CA THR A 901 2.43 -12.41 -1.38
C THR A 901 2.73 -13.90 -1.23
N ILE A 902 2.16 -14.60 -0.26
CA ILE A 902 2.32 -16.06 -0.12
C ILE A 902 1.48 -16.82 -1.16
N SER A 903 0.30 -16.31 -1.55
CA SER A 903 -0.51 -16.96 -2.59
C SER A 903 0.17 -16.93 -3.96
N LEU A 904 0.66 -15.77 -4.38
CA LEU A 904 1.39 -15.62 -5.65
C LEU A 904 2.72 -16.40 -5.68
N SER A 905 3.43 -16.55 -4.55
CA SER A 905 4.77 -17.18 -4.52
C SER A 905 4.80 -18.66 -4.15
N LEU A 906 4.01 -19.10 -3.17
CA LEU A 906 4.02 -20.46 -2.63
C LEU A 906 2.77 -21.27 -3.03
N ALA A 907 1.68 -20.60 -3.39
CA ALA A 907 0.46 -21.21 -3.93
C ALA A 907 0.28 -21.02 -5.46
N ASN A 908 1.35 -20.63 -6.15
CA ASN A 908 1.40 -20.52 -7.62
C ASN A 908 0.36 -19.56 -8.25
N ASN A 909 -0.03 -18.50 -7.52
CA ASN A 909 -1.09 -17.55 -7.87
C ASN A 909 -2.53 -18.10 -7.82
N ALA A 910 -2.82 -18.92 -6.82
CA ALA A 910 -4.19 -19.15 -6.39
C ALA A 910 -4.83 -17.84 -5.85
N SER A 911 -6.16 -17.75 -5.83
CA SER A 911 -6.87 -16.55 -5.37
C SER A 911 -6.55 -16.20 -3.90
N ASN A 912 -6.74 -14.93 -3.53
CA ASN A 912 -6.19 -14.35 -2.31
C ASN A 912 -7.09 -14.63 -1.09
N GLY A 913 -6.75 -15.61 -0.25
CA GLY A 913 -7.57 -15.96 0.91
C GLY A 913 -8.94 -16.50 0.47
N ILE A 914 -10.02 -15.90 0.95
CA ILE A 914 -11.40 -16.15 0.46
C ILE A 914 -11.80 -15.28 -0.74
N GLU A 915 -10.93 -14.37 -1.21
CA GLU A 915 -11.26 -13.51 -2.36
C GLU A 915 -11.41 -14.33 -3.66
N PRO A 916 -12.25 -13.87 -4.61
CA PRO A 916 -12.21 -14.37 -5.98
C PRO A 916 -10.87 -14.01 -6.64
N SER A 917 -10.62 -14.52 -7.84
CA SER A 917 -9.51 -14.03 -8.66
C SER A 917 -9.84 -12.62 -9.15
N PHE A 918 -8.96 -11.65 -8.88
CA PHE A 918 -9.14 -10.27 -9.35
C PHE A 918 -9.19 -10.19 -10.88
N ALA A 919 -8.29 -10.91 -11.56
CA ALA A 919 -8.34 -11.15 -12.99
C ALA A 919 -7.67 -12.49 -13.30
N HIS A 920 -8.23 -13.28 -14.23
CA HIS A 920 -7.70 -14.62 -14.52
C HIS A 920 -6.38 -14.62 -15.29
N HIS A 921 -6.11 -13.60 -16.12
CA HIS A 921 -4.82 -13.35 -16.76
C HIS A 921 -4.43 -11.88 -16.56
N TYR A 922 -3.19 -11.67 -16.16
CA TYR A 922 -2.48 -10.40 -16.23
C TYR A 922 -1.00 -10.67 -16.47
N SER A 923 -0.17 -9.64 -16.40
CA SER A 923 1.23 -9.76 -16.79
C SER A 923 2.14 -9.22 -15.68
N ARG A 924 2.94 -10.10 -15.05
CA ARG A 924 3.88 -9.77 -13.97
C ARG A 924 5.24 -10.49 -14.09
N ASN A 925 6.25 -9.65 -14.12
CA ASN A 925 7.68 -9.88 -14.28
C ASN A 925 8.44 -10.78 -13.26
N VAL A 926 9.44 -11.56 -13.75
CA VAL A 926 10.56 -12.26 -13.04
C VAL A 926 11.98 -11.78 -13.43
N ILE A 927 12.91 -11.43 -12.51
CA ILE A 927 14.37 -11.29 -12.83
C ILE A 927 15.08 -12.61 -12.57
N ARG A 928 15.63 -13.21 -13.62
CA ARG A 928 16.56 -14.34 -13.49
C ARG A 928 17.98 -13.85 -13.18
N GLU A 929 18.54 -14.35 -12.08
CA GLU A 929 19.91 -14.13 -11.64
C GLU A 929 20.91 -14.42 -12.80
N GLY A 930 21.90 -13.55 -12.99
CA GLY A 930 22.87 -13.64 -14.09
C GLY A 930 22.42 -13.13 -15.47
N ARG A 931 21.14 -12.74 -15.68
CA ARG A 931 20.69 -12.12 -16.95
C ARG A 931 20.49 -10.60 -16.82
N LYS A 932 21.13 -9.84 -17.73
CA LYS A 932 20.94 -8.38 -17.90
C LYS A 932 19.74 -8.02 -18.78
N SER A 933 19.27 -8.97 -19.60
CA SER A 933 17.91 -8.93 -20.12
C SER A 933 17.03 -9.79 -19.22
N LYS A 934 15.76 -9.79 -19.53
CA LYS A 934 14.73 -9.77 -18.51
C LYS A 934 13.51 -10.51 -19.12
N GLU A 935 12.77 -11.37 -18.40
CA GLU A 935 11.58 -12.24 -18.70
C GLU A 935 10.12 -11.67 -18.57
N LYS A 936 9.23 -11.71 -19.60
CA LYS A 936 7.75 -11.43 -19.53
C LYS A 936 7.06 -12.76 -19.33
N VAL A 937 6.84 -13.10 -18.08
CA VAL A 937 6.27 -14.36 -17.62
C VAL A 937 4.80 -14.11 -17.37
N ASP A 938 3.93 -14.36 -18.36
CA ASP A 938 2.50 -14.09 -18.19
C ASP A 938 1.95 -14.75 -16.93
N VAL A 939 1.25 -13.95 -16.11
CA VAL A 939 0.78 -14.39 -14.80
C VAL A 939 -0.70 -14.68 -14.88
N PHE A 940 -0.97 -15.97 -14.91
CA PHE A 940 -2.30 -16.51 -14.87
C PHE A 940 -2.67 -16.80 -13.42
N SER A 941 -3.95 -16.69 -13.11
CA SER A 941 -4.56 -17.32 -11.94
C SER A 941 -4.34 -18.83 -11.96
N TYR A 942 -4.27 -19.47 -10.80
CA TYR A 942 -3.99 -20.91 -10.70
C TYR A 942 -5.01 -21.77 -11.44
N GLU A 943 -6.29 -21.41 -11.36
CA GLU A 943 -7.37 -22.10 -12.08
C GLU A 943 -7.20 -21.99 -13.60
N LEU A 944 -6.73 -20.84 -14.12
CA LEU A 944 -6.46 -20.71 -15.55
C LEU A 944 -5.18 -21.47 -15.95
N LEU A 945 -4.14 -21.53 -15.11
CA LEU A 945 -2.99 -22.42 -15.35
C LEU A 945 -3.43 -23.89 -15.40
N ALA A 946 -4.22 -24.33 -14.43
CA ALA A 946 -4.69 -25.70 -14.33
C ALA A 946 -5.59 -26.07 -15.52
N TYR A 947 -6.52 -25.21 -15.91
CA TYR A 947 -7.40 -25.42 -17.08
C TYR A 947 -6.61 -25.47 -18.38
N ARG A 948 -5.61 -24.60 -18.54
CA ARG A 948 -4.70 -24.61 -19.72
C ARG A 948 -3.76 -25.80 -19.74
N HIS A 949 -3.39 -26.35 -18.59
CA HIS A 949 -2.53 -27.54 -18.49
C HIS A 949 -3.32 -28.85 -18.71
N LEU A 950 -4.54 -28.94 -18.20
CA LEU A 950 -5.31 -30.19 -18.10
C LEU A 950 -6.47 -30.32 -19.11
N VAL A 951 -6.98 -29.22 -19.67
CA VAL A 951 -8.20 -29.22 -20.50
C VAL A 951 -7.98 -28.54 -21.86
N ASN A 952 -7.66 -27.24 -21.87
CA ASN A 952 -7.55 -26.46 -23.10
C ASN A 952 -6.34 -25.51 -23.08
N PRO A 953 -5.20 -25.89 -23.70
CA PRO A 953 -4.00 -25.04 -23.82
C PRO A 953 -4.17 -23.72 -24.58
N GLN A 954 -5.31 -23.49 -25.24
CA GLN A 954 -5.63 -22.25 -25.94
C GLN A 954 -6.53 -21.29 -25.13
N ALA A 955 -7.11 -21.75 -24.01
CA ALA A 955 -8.12 -21.00 -23.27
C ALA A 955 -7.64 -19.64 -22.72
N MET A 956 -8.41 -18.58 -22.95
CA MET A 956 -8.09 -17.18 -22.58
C MET A 956 -9.34 -16.41 -22.13
N PRO A 957 -9.22 -15.45 -21.18
CA PRO A 957 -10.31 -14.52 -20.86
C PRO A 957 -10.69 -13.65 -22.05
N PHE A 958 -11.98 -13.30 -22.15
CA PHE A 958 -12.55 -12.42 -23.19
C PHE A 958 -12.32 -12.90 -24.64
N ALA A 959 -12.15 -14.22 -24.85
CA ALA A 959 -12.06 -14.80 -26.19
C ALA A 959 -13.47 -15.14 -26.73
N ASP A 960 -13.86 -14.50 -27.84
CA ASP A 960 -15.11 -14.78 -28.56
C ASP A 960 -15.07 -16.07 -29.39
N GLU A 961 -13.88 -16.60 -29.68
CA GLU A 961 -13.71 -17.86 -30.41
C GLU A 961 -14.02 -19.06 -29.51
N ASP A 962 -14.98 -19.92 -29.89
CA ASP A 962 -15.40 -21.11 -29.13
C ASP A 962 -14.23 -22.05 -28.73
N GLY A 963 -13.15 -22.08 -29.51
CA GLY A 963 -11.95 -22.86 -29.21
C GLY A 963 -11.07 -22.30 -28.09
N ALA A 964 -11.21 -21.02 -27.73
CA ALA A 964 -10.41 -20.33 -26.72
C ALA A 964 -11.25 -19.72 -25.58
N ARG A 965 -12.57 -19.63 -25.72
CA ARG A 965 -13.51 -19.13 -24.70
C ARG A 965 -13.39 -19.88 -23.37
N LEU A 966 -13.52 -19.14 -22.25
CA LEU A 966 -13.63 -19.74 -20.92
C LEU A 966 -15.08 -20.12 -20.57
N PRO A 967 -15.30 -21.22 -19.82
CA PRO A 967 -16.60 -21.55 -19.25
C PRO A 967 -17.11 -20.49 -18.27
N ASP A 968 -18.43 -20.31 -18.20
CA ASP A 968 -19.06 -19.19 -17.45
C ASP A 968 -18.92 -19.27 -15.91
N TYR A 969 -18.27 -20.31 -15.37
CA TYR A 969 -17.86 -20.41 -13.96
C TYR A 969 -16.47 -19.79 -13.66
N PHE A 970 -15.77 -19.27 -14.68
CA PHE A 970 -14.60 -18.40 -14.50
C PHE A 970 -15.07 -16.96 -14.24
N ILE A 971 -15.18 -16.60 -12.97
CA ILE A 971 -15.75 -15.33 -12.49
C ILE A 971 -14.66 -14.48 -11.81
N ALA A 972 -14.57 -13.21 -12.21
CA ALA A 972 -13.64 -12.24 -11.63
C ALA A 972 -14.29 -11.42 -10.49
N ALA A 973 -13.49 -10.63 -9.78
CA ALA A 973 -13.96 -9.80 -8.66
C ALA A 973 -15.07 -8.80 -9.04
N ASP A 974 -15.06 -8.32 -10.28
CA ASP A 974 -15.95 -7.28 -10.81
C ASP A 974 -17.35 -7.79 -11.18
N ASP A 975 -17.51 -9.09 -11.37
CA ASP A 975 -18.76 -9.73 -11.79
C ASP A 975 -19.62 -10.20 -10.59
N ILE A 976 -19.15 -9.94 -9.36
CA ILE A 976 -19.73 -10.45 -8.11
C ILE A 976 -20.45 -9.32 -7.37
N SER A 977 -21.72 -9.56 -7.02
CA SER A 977 -22.51 -8.57 -6.27
C SER A 977 -21.96 -8.34 -4.85
N PRO A 978 -22.17 -7.15 -4.25
CA PRO A 978 -21.76 -6.87 -2.87
C PRO A 978 -22.35 -7.87 -1.86
N LYS A 979 -23.60 -8.29 -2.09
CA LYS A 979 -24.26 -9.32 -1.28
C LYS A 979 -23.53 -10.66 -1.37
N ALA A 980 -23.17 -11.10 -2.58
CA ALA A 980 -22.45 -12.36 -2.79
C ALA A 980 -21.04 -12.35 -2.14
N HIS A 981 -20.35 -11.20 -2.10
CA HIS A 981 -19.13 -11.05 -1.30
C HIS A 981 -19.38 -11.24 0.20
N VAL A 982 -20.48 -10.69 0.74
CA VAL A 982 -20.87 -10.86 2.15
C VAL A 982 -21.33 -12.31 2.44
N ASP A 983 -22.03 -12.96 1.52
CA ASP A 983 -22.51 -14.34 1.66
C ASP A 983 -21.35 -15.34 1.80
N VAL A 984 -20.31 -15.22 0.95
CA VAL A 984 -19.10 -16.06 1.04
C VAL A 984 -18.30 -15.75 2.31
N GLN A 985 -18.22 -14.48 2.72
CA GLN A 985 -17.60 -14.13 4.01
C GLN A 985 -18.38 -14.73 5.18
N ALA A 986 -19.71 -14.70 5.17
CA ALA A 986 -20.58 -15.24 6.21
C ALA A 986 -20.45 -16.77 6.32
N ALA A 987 -20.47 -17.48 5.19
CA ALA A 987 -20.27 -18.92 5.13
C ALA A 987 -18.96 -19.37 5.84
N ALA A 988 -17.85 -18.69 5.57
CA ALA A 988 -16.59 -18.93 6.28
C ALA A 988 -16.62 -18.46 7.75
N GLN A 989 -17.17 -17.27 8.01
CA GLN A 989 -17.12 -16.63 9.33
C GLN A 989 -17.84 -17.44 10.41
N LYS A 990 -18.83 -18.24 10.04
CA LYS A 990 -19.54 -19.20 10.92
C LYS A 990 -18.61 -20.14 11.70
N TRP A 991 -17.44 -20.48 11.14
CA TRP A 991 -16.50 -21.44 11.71
C TRP A 991 -15.11 -20.85 11.98
N VAL A 992 -14.92 -19.54 11.72
CA VAL A 992 -13.70 -18.80 12.07
C VAL A 992 -13.85 -18.11 13.45
N ASP A 993 -13.07 -18.55 14.44
CA ASP A 993 -13.09 -18.05 15.81
C ASP A 993 -12.46 -16.66 15.98
N SER A 994 -11.41 -16.33 15.23
CA SER A 994 -10.92 -14.95 15.10
C SER A 994 -11.72 -14.21 14.01
N SER A 995 -11.08 -13.41 13.14
CA SER A 995 -11.76 -12.66 12.08
C SER A 995 -11.24 -12.99 10.67
N ILE A 996 -11.91 -12.45 9.66
CA ILE A 996 -11.63 -12.61 8.23
C ILE A 996 -11.34 -11.22 7.63
N SER A 997 -10.27 -11.11 6.85
CA SER A 997 -10.03 -9.96 5.97
C SER A 997 -10.68 -10.23 4.61
N LYS A 998 -11.67 -9.40 4.25
CA LYS A 998 -12.43 -9.43 2.99
C LYS A 998 -12.76 -8.00 2.58
N THR A 999 -12.63 -7.67 1.30
CA THR A 999 -13.21 -6.44 0.74
C THR A 999 -14.48 -6.77 -0.03
N ALA A 1000 -15.62 -6.16 0.31
CA ALA A 1000 -16.80 -6.18 -0.55
C ALA A 1000 -16.67 -5.06 -1.58
N ASN A 1001 -16.34 -5.40 -2.84
CA ASN A 1001 -16.37 -4.43 -3.92
C ASN A 1001 -17.82 -4.01 -4.19
N VAL A 1002 -18.03 -2.73 -4.50
CA VAL A 1002 -19.34 -2.13 -4.71
C VAL A 1002 -19.30 -1.28 -5.98
N PRO A 1003 -20.25 -1.48 -6.92
CA PRO A 1003 -20.36 -0.64 -8.12
C PRO A 1003 -20.49 0.85 -7.83
N THR A 1004 -20.02 1.69 -8.75
CA THR A 1004 -20.08 3.15 -8.65
C THR A 1004 -21.51 3.67 -8.54
N ASP A 1005 -22.41 3.12 -9.35
CA ASP A 1005 -23.83 3.48 -9.43
C ASP A 1005 -24.68 2.87 -8.29
N TYR A 1006 -24.08 2.07 -7.40
CA TYR A 1006 -24.82 1.32 -6.37
C TYR A 1006 -25.60 2.27 -5.43
N PRO A 1007 -26.93 2.15 -5.33
CA PRO A 1007 -27.77 3.12 -4.62
C PRO A 1007 -27.41 3.26 -3.13
N TYR A 1008 -27.33 4.50 -2.63
CA TYR A 1008 -26.91 4.79 -1.24
C TYR A 1008 -27.73 4.03 -0.18
N GLU A 1009 -29.05 3.93 -0.33
CA GLU A 1009 -29.88 3.16 0.60
C GLU A 1009 -29.54 1.66 0.58
N GLN A 1010 -29.28 1.09 -0.61
CA GLN A 1010 -28.82 -0.30 -0.74
C GLN A 1010 -27.39 -0.49 -0.19
N PHE A 1011 -26.54 0.53 -0.27
CA PHE A 1011 -25.20 0.51 0.33
C PHE A 1011 -25.27 0.44 1.86
N LYS A 1012 -26.15 1.24 2.50
CA LYS A 1012 -26.42 1.13 3.94
C LYS A 1012 -26.88 -0.28 4.33
N ASP A 1013 -27.68 -0.89 3.46
CA ASP A 1013 -28.13 -2.28 3.65
C ASP A 1013 -27.03 -3.33 3.46
N ILE A 1014 -25.90 -3.07 2.78
CA ILE A 1014 -24.74 -3.99 2.79
C ILE A 1014 -24.24 -4.16 4.23
N TYR A 1015 -24.08 -3.06 4.97
CA TYR A 1015 -23.57 -3.09 6.33
C TYR A 1015 -24.58 -3.64 7.34
N ARG A 1016 -25.88 -3.35 7.17
CA ARG A 1016 -26.96 -3.98 7.97
C ARG A 1016 -27.09 -5.48 7.66
N TYR A 1017 -26.91 -5.89 6.41
CA TYR A 1017 -26.87 -7.30 6.01
C TYR A 1017 -25.65 -8.03 6.58
N ALA A 1018 -24.46 -7.41 6.53
CA ALA A 1018 -23.24 -7.94 7.15
C ALA A 1018 -23.42 -8.17 8.66
N HIS A 1019 -24.08 -7.24 9.35
CA HIS A 1019 -24.46 -7.38 10.75
C HIS A 1019 -25.46 -8.52 10.98
N ALA A 1020 -26.55 -8.57 10.20
CA ALA A 1020 -27.56 -9.64 10.27
C ALA A 1020 -27.02 -11.04 9.94
N GLN A 1021 -25.98 -11.15 9.10
CA GLN A 1021 -25.25 -12.40 8.84
C GLN A 1021 -24.26 -12.78 9.96
N GLY A 1022 -24.13 -11.98 11.02
CA GLY A 1022 -23.26 -12.24 12.16
C GLY A 1022 -21.77 -12.08 11.84
N LEU A 1023 -21.40 -11.20 10.90
CA LEU A 1023 -20.00 -10.90 10.62
C LEU A 1023 -19.31 -10.18 11.79
N LYS A 1024 -17.98 -10.32 11.86
CA LYS A 1024 -17.12 -9.66 12.87
C LYS A 1024 -16.55 -8.31 12.40
N GLY A 1025 -16.71 -8.00 11.12
CA GLY A 1025 -16.28 -6.75 10.49
C GLY A 1025 -16.61 -6.75 9.00
N CYS A 1026 -16.70 -5.56 8.42
CA CYS A 1026 -17.04 -5.38 7.01
C CYS A 1026 -16.28 -4.19 6.43
N THR A 1027 -15.71 -4.36 5.24
CA THR A 1027 -15.02 -3.31 4.48
C THR A 1027 -15.61 -3.29 3.08
N THR A 1028 -16.49 -2.34 2.79
CA THR A 1028 -16.86 -2.05 1.41
C THR A 1028 -15.80 -1.19 0.75
N PHE A 1029 -15.48 -1.47 -0.50
CA PHE A 1029 -14.89 -0.46 -1.39
C PHE A 1029 -15.91 -0.09 -2.46
N ARG A 1030 -16.41 1.16 -2.39
CA ARG A 1030 -17.19 1.79 -3.47
C ARG A 1030 -16.35 2.92 -4.06
N PHE A 1031 -16.25 3.00 -5.38
CA PHE A 1031 -15.82 4.22 -6.05
C PHE A 1031 -16.93 5.27 -5.95
N ASN A 1032 -16.61 6.48 -5.50
CA ASN A 1032 -17.60 7.54 -5.32
C ASN A 1032 -17.09 8.84 -5.96
N PRO A 1033 -17.59 9.24 -7.12
CA PRO A 1033 -16.97 10.35 -7.81
C PRO A 1033 -17.09 11.71 -7.11
N ALA A 1034 -17.90 11.84 -6.06
CA ALA A 1034 -17.99 13.08 -5.27
C ALA A 1034 -16.97 13.17 -4.11
N ALA A 1035 -16.18 12.12 -3.82
CA ALA A 1035 -15.17 12.10 -2.74
C ALA A 1035 -14.02 11.06 -2.91
N PHE A 1036 -14.08 10.29 -3.98
CA PHE A 1036 -13.28 9.11 -4.31
C PHE A 1036 -13.31 8.90 -5.83
N GLN A 1037 -12.76 9.83 -6.60
CA GLN A 1037 -12.33 9.46 -7.94
C GLN A 1037 -11.04 8.62 -7.80
N GLY A 1038 -11.08 7.36 -8.22
CA GLY A 1038 -9.98 6.40 -8.12
C GLY A 1038 -9.95 5.32 -9.22
N VAL A 1039 -8.78 5.02 -9.76
CA VAL A 1039 -8.50 4.37 -11.07
C VAL A 1039 -9.35 3.19 -11.57
N LEU A 1040 -9.98 2.36 -10.74
CA LEU A 1040 -11.01 1.42 -11.21
C LEU A 1040 -12.35 2.16 -11.43
N VAL A 1041 -12.32 3.12 -12.35
CA VAL A 1041 -13.51 3.75 -12.93
C VAL A 1041 -13.88 2.97 -14.18
N LYS A 1042 -15.12 2.50 -14.29
CA LYS A 1042 -15.61 1.94 -15.55
C LYS A 1042 -16.07 3.10 -16.44
N GLU A 1043 -15.89 2.97 -17.75
CA GLU A 1043 -16.27 4.02 -18.70
C GLU A 1043 -17.77 4.35 -18.62
N ALA A 1044 -18.60 3.33 -18.33
CA ALA A 1044 -20.03 3.45 -18.04
C ALA A 1044 -20.37 4.18 -16.72
N ASP A 1045 -19.48 4.22 -15.73
CA ASP A 1045 -19.74 4.88 -14.45
C ASP A 1045 -19.76 6.41 -14.60
N LEU A 1046 -18.86 6.93 -15.45
CA LEU A 1046 -18.77 8.33 -15.82
C LEU A 1046 -19.97 8.78 -16.67
N GLU A 1047 -20.46 7.89 -17.55
CA GLU A 1047 -21.63 8.15 -18.40
C GLU A 1047 -22.96 8.22 -17.62
N ASN A 1048 -23.10 7.43 -16.56
CA ASN A 1048 -24.33 7.40 -15.77
C ASN A 1048 -24.44 8.55 -14.76
N THR A 1049 -23.31 8.96 -14.16
CA THR A 1049 -23.28 10.00 -13.11
C THR A 1049 -23.63 11.38 -13.68
N THR A 1050 -24.38 12.21 -12.94
CA THR A 1050 -24.82 13.57 -13.37
C THR A 1050 -24.34 14.60 -12.35
N TYR A 1051 -23.74 15.69 -12.83
CA TYR A 1051 -23.09 16.73 -12.03
C TYR A 1051 -23.84 18.05 -12.18
N ARG A 1052 -23.89 18.82 -11.09
CA ARG A 1052 -24.69 20.03 -10.98
C ARG A 1052 -23.81 21.23 -10.63
N PHE A 1053 -23.96 22.30 -11.39
CA PHE A 1053 -23.23 23.55 -11.23
C PHE A 1053 -24.22 24.68 -10.98
N GLU A 1054 -23.96 25.48 -9.95
CA GLU A 1054 -24.76 26.65 -9.60
C GLU A 1054 -23.98 27.91 -9.97
N LEU A 1055 -24.59 28.74 -10.82
CA LEU A 1055 -23.95 29.91 -11.42
C LEU A 1055 -24.15 31.17 -10.55
N GLN A 1056 -23.35 32.21 -10.80
CA GLN A 1056 -23.38 33.45 -10.00
C GLN A 1056 -24.71 34.23 -10.04
N ASP A 1057 -25.59 33.93 -10.99
CA ASP A 1057 -26.95 34.48 -11.11
C ASP A 1057 -28.03 33.62 -10.42
N GLY A 1058 -27.64 32.47 -9.85
CA GLY A 1058 -28.54 31.48 -9.25
C GLY A 1058 -29.14 30.49 -10.27
N ALA A 1059 -28.70 30.50 -11.53
CA ALA A 1059 -29.07 29.47 -12.49
C ALA A 1059 -28.33 28.15 -12.21
N VAL A 1060 -28.91 27.04 -12.68
CA VAL A 1060 -28.41 25.67 -12.43
C VAL A 1060 -28.20 24.95 -13.76
N VAL A 1061 -27.04 24.30 -13.90
CA VAL A 1061 -26.66 23.47 -15.05
C VAL A 1061 -26.43 22.04 -14.58
N GLU A 1062 -27.02 21.05 -15.26
CA GLU A 1062 -26.88 19.62 -14.94
C GLU A 1062 -26.49 18.83 -16.21
N VAL A 1063 -25.40 18.04 -16.15
CA VAL A 1063 -24.80 17.29 -17.28
C VAL A 1063 -24.11 15.99 -16.82
N LYS A 1064 -23.86 15.02 -17.73
CA LYS A 1064 -23.21 13.73 -17.40
C LYS A 1064 -21.71 13.83 -17.16
N GLY A 1065 -21.16 12.89 -16.39
CA GLY A 1065 -19.74 12.87 -16.00
C GLY A 1065 -18.73 12.76 -17.13
N ASN A 1066 -19.12 12.15 -18.25
CA ASN A 1066 -18.34 12.08 -19.49
C ASN A 1066 -18.62 13.24 -20.47
N GLU A 1067 -19.67 14.04 -20.27
CA GLU A 1067 -19.92 15.25 -21.06
C GLU A 1067 -18.86 16.32 -20.78
N GLN A 1068 -18.58 17.13 -21.79
CA GLN A 1068 -17.58 18.19 -21.74
C GLN A 1068 -18.24 19.53 -21.39
N ILE A 1069 -17.75 20.18 -20.33
CA ILE A 1069 -18.12 21.54 -19.93
C ILE A 1069 -16.95 22.47 -20.24
N GLU A 1070 -17.22 23.60 -20.87
CA GLU A 1070 -16.27 24.72 -20.94
C GLU A 1070 -16.45 25.62 -19.70
N TYR A 1071 -15.40 25.75 -18.89
CA TYR A 1071 -15.39 26.60 -17.69
C TYR A 1071 -14.04 27.30 -17.55
N ASP A 1072 -14.06 28.60 -17.25
CA ASP A 1072 -12.88 29.49 -17.21
C ASP A 1072 -11.96 29.41 -18.47
N GLY A 1073 -12.52 28.98 -19.60
CA GLY A 1073 -11.83 28.83 -20.89
C GLY A 1073 -11.16 27.47 -21.14
N GLU A 1074 -11.29 26.49 -20.22
CA GLU A 1074 -10.84 25.10 -20.45
C GLU A 1074 -12.02 24.13 -20.57
N LEU A 1075 -11.84 23.08 -21.37
CA LEU A 1075 -12.81 21.98 -21.53
C LEU A 1075 -12.48 20.84 -20.56
N HIS A 1076 -13.45 20.51 -19.71
CA HIS A 1076 -13.34 19.47 -18.70
C HIS A 1076 -14.47 18.45 -18.89
N THR A 1077 -14.22 17.17 -18.62
CA THR A 1077 -15.30 16.26 -18.24
C THR A 1077 -16.02 16.80 -17.00
N ALA A 1078 -17.35 16.73 -16.95
CA ALA A 1078 -18.12 17.30 -15.85
C ALA A 1078 -17.68 16.77 -14.46
N ALA A 1079 -17.27 15.51 -14.40
CA ALA A 1079 -16.70 14.89 -13.20
C ALA A 1079 -15.43 15.62 -12.70
N ASN A 1080 -14.58 16.06 -13.61
CA ASN A 1080 -13.29 16.68 -13.30
C ASN A 1080 -13.45 18.17 -12.93
N LEU A 1081 -14.41 18.87 -13.54
CA LEU A 1081 -14.73 20.25 -13.16
C LEU A 1081 -15.35 20.34 -11.76
N PHE A 1082 -16.27 19.43 -11.44
CA PHE A 1082 -16.96 19.41 -10.16
C PHE A 1082 -15.98 19.23 -8.98
N ASP A 1083 -15.03 18.29 -9.10
CA ASP A 1083 -13.95 18.08 -8.13
C ASP A 1083 -13.09 19.35 -7.96
N ALA A 1084 -12.64 19.96 -9.06
CA ALA A 1084 -11.79 21.15 -9.00
C ALA A 1084 -12.48 22.36 -8.34
N LEU A 1085 -13.80 22.50 -8.51
CA LEU A 1085 -14.59 23.51 -7.80
C LEU A 1085 -14.77 23.16 -6.32
N LYS A 1086 -15.02 21.89 -5.98
CA LYS A 1086 -15.18 21.40 -4.61
C LYS A 1086 -13.91 21.58 -3.76
N GLU A 1087 -12.72 21.33 -4.32
CA GLU A 1087 -11.43 21.51 -3.63
C GLU A 1087 -11.03 22.99 -3.47
N GLY A 1088 -11.78 23.90 -4.10
CA GLY A 1088 -11.47 25.33 -4.13
C GLY A 1088 -10.15 25.60 -4.85
N TYR A 1089 -9.93 24.96 -6.01
CA TYR A 1089 -8.84 25.34 -6.93
C TYR A 1089 -9.11 26.71 -7.56
N TYR A 1090 -10.38 26.99 -7.88
CA TYR A 1090 -10.83 28.30 -8.36
C TYR A 1090 -11.20 29.20 -7.16
N GLY A 1091 -10.70 30.43 -7.16
CA GLY A 1091 -10.88 31.40 -6.06
C GLY A 1091 -9.76 31.45 -5.00
N LYS A 1092 -8.66 30.69 -5.18
CA LYS A 1092 -7.41 30.83 -4.39
C LYS A 1092 -6.33 31.69 -5.07
N PHE A 1093 -6.67 32.35 -6.19
CA PHE A 1093 -5.81 33.24 -6.97
C PHE A 1093 -6.56 34.53 -7.30
#